data_AF-A0A1J5MN05-F1
#
_entry.id   AF-A0A1J5MN05-F1
#
_cell.length_a   1.000
_cell.length_b   1.000
_cell.length_c   1.000
_cell.angle_alpha   90.00
_cell.angle_beta   90.00
_cell.angle_gamma   90.00
#
_symmetry.space_group_name_H-M   'P 1'
#
loop_
_entity.id
_entity.type
_entity.pdbx_description
1 polymer ?
#
loop_
_entity_poly.entity_id
_entity_poly.type
_entity_poly.pdbx_seq_one_letter_code
_entity_poly.pdbx_strand_id
1 'polypeptide(L)'
;MNKLVCVILFVLTSGMSLSALADTNNEQSNKPLNLAVSVVPKPPTLGDTLSNKLPTERAPLATPTLQKMIADYQHLMVITETPELRENIDYRLAQLLAIAGERAQEVGSPISSGSIGYYDDAITAYNEWLTEYSNSKIVYDVMYELAKAYELQGDTEKSFTLLSSMAEQYPEHGENTDEIHFRRGEFLFSQQNYQQSVLAYEEITSRAIANNDFSSPYYQTALYMLGWAHYKLEEPRKSLARFNEILDLNLPIKATTQLTVDNLPVANRQLVSDAFKVMNLIFANREGAESLARHYQSIGGRYYEYLHFSVMAQQLLADKRYRDSAQTYDVFVKSYPSHHWAPQFAINKVDIYQQGRFPSLAKAEKAKYVATYGIDGPYWLMWSEKRQRTFGPVLKAYLAEMALDQYRLAQETKMSQQQIIEFAKAADLLLQYERTFNDDAHLAFLYAESLYASNQWRRAIDAYNHFSYGVEQSFARERGKRADAAYSAILAFNALNVGAVMPKPIVNDEGVKQLSEQEKNVLQFAQTFTDDPRAVDVLFDLMGHRYAQARYDDAINTANTLMAWPSTIETARLIDAQLIKSHSVYNQGQYQQAITEYEQVLTTLPVRDERRTVISNNLAASLFNYAEELASSNQLQAAVDIYLQILSKTPDSPVRKLAHFNVAQYLYKLRHFEDAVAQLIAFQSLYPADELSQNIDVQLASIYEQQQDWDKAATQRLAIANGMKHSNAQQDALYLTASFFDRAGDIKNTILTLRRHANTYSRPFNRHMEVMSQLSQKYLIVNEQRKYRFWLKKMIKAHDSAGDRQTARSRFLAAHSALIFARDAKIDFDNIKLTLPLKRSLDRKTRSLEQTLTAYKKVSDYRVASFSTQSSYETAQVYRQLADDLMNSQRPKGLDELALEQYDILLEEQAYPFEDQAIVLLETNAKLTSQGLYDEWIEKSLMTLRQLLPGRYNKLETIERDADVIY
;
A
#
# COMPACT_ATOMS: atom_id res chain seq x y z
N MET A 1 44.36 -28.53 -9.19
CA MET A 1 45.15 -29.73 -9.54
C MET A 1 44.19 -30.70 -10.23
N ASN A 2 44.39 -31.20 -11.46
CA ASN A 2 45.49 -32.04 -11.99
C ASN A 2 45.57 -33.37 -11.22
N LYS A 3 45.39 -34.58 -11.79
CA LYS A 3 45.29 -35.10 -13.20
C LYS A 3 44.14 -36.17 -13.29
N LEU A 4 43.55 -36.59 -14.42
CA LEU A 4 44.05 -37.40 -15.57
C LEU A 4 44.83 -38.67 -15.11
N VAL A 5 44.65 -39.91 -15.58
CA VAL A 5 44.41 -40.56 -16.91
C VAL A 5 43.65 -41.90 -16.65
N CYS A 6 42.56 -42.33 -17.33
CA CYS A 6 42.43 -43.01 -18.66
C CYS A 6 43.06 -44.46 -18.71
N VAL A 7 42.60 -45.48 -19.49
CA VAL A 7 41.74 -45.53 -20.70
C VAL A 7 41.27 -46.99 -21.10
N ILE A 8 40.11 -47.16 -21.81
CA ILE A 8 39.72 -48.26 -22.78
C ILE A 8 39.49 -49.72 -22.22
N LEU A 9 38.45 -50.54 -22.54
CA LEU A 9 37.24 -50.56 -23.44
C LEU A 9 36.27 -51.72 -22.95
N PHE A 10 35.12 -52.21 -23.50
CA PHE A 10 34.29 -51.97 -24.72
C PHE A 10 32.79 -52.46 -24.58
N VAL A 11 32.20 -53.02 -25.67
CA VAL A 11 30.86 -53.64 -25.95
C VAL A 11 30.27 -54.56 -24.84
N LEU A 12 28.95 -54.64 -24.55
CA LEU A 12 27.72 -54.78 -25.40
C LEU A 12 26.42 -54.24 -24.73
N THR A 13 25.39 -53.92 -25.56
CA THR A 13 23.91 -53.88 -25.31
C THR A 13 23.36 -53.19 -24.03
N SER A 14 22.61 -52.08 -24.05
CA SER A 14 21.24 -51.85 -24.59
C SER A 14 20.10 -52.65 -23.92
N GLY A 15 19.02 -52.07 -23.37
CA GLY A 15 18.71 -50.64 -23.22
C GLY A 15 17.28 -50.33 -22.70
N MET A 16 16.99 -49.05 -22.51
CA MET A 16 15.70 -48.40 -22.22
C MET A 16 15.68 -47.06 -22.99
N SER A 17 14.58 -46.42 -23.39
CA SER A 17 13.13 -46.71 -23.38
C SER A 17 12.40 -45.59 -24.15
N LEU A 18 11.09 -45.74 -24.44
CA LEU A 18 10.19 -44.70 -25.02
C LEU A 18 10.54 -44.23 -26.47
N SER A 19 9.71 -43.46 -27.18
CA SER A 19 8.25 -43.59 -27.42
C SER A 19 7.74 -42.56 -28.46
N ALA A 20 6.71 -42.96 -29.23
CA ALA A 20 5.65 -42.12 -29.81
C ALA A 20 5.96 -41.20 -31.03
N LEU A 21 4.88 -40.98 -31.79
CA LEU A 21 4.64 -39.99 -32.86
C LEU A 21 5.57 -40.11 -34.10
N ALA A 22 5.14 -40.62 -35.26
CA ALA A 22 3.99 -40.30 -36.13
C ALA A 22 4.28 -39.18 -37.14
N ASP A 23 4.34 -39.56 -38.42
CA ASP A 23 4.01 -38.70 -39.55
C ASP A 23 3.39 -39.56 -40.68
N THR A 24 2.77 -38.93 -41.67
CA THR A 24 1.78 -39.57 -42.57
C THR A 24 2.24 -39.81 -44.02
N ASN A 25 1.52 -40.71 -44.70
CA ASN A 25 1.64 -41.09 -46.12
C ASN A 25 2.88 -41.97 -46.44
N ASN A 26 2.78 -43.04 -47.21
CA ASN A 26 2.11 -43.10 -48.52
C ASN A 26 1.34 -44.42 -48.78
N GLU A 27 0.53 -44.46 -49.84
CA GLU A 27 -0.26 -45.64 -50.23
C GLU A 27 0.55 -46.73 -50.98
N GLN A 28 0.18 -48.01 -50.77
CA GLN A 28 -0.27 -48.99 -51.80
C GLN A 28 0.12 -50.44 -51.48
N SER A 29 -0.83 -51.38 -51.62
CA SER A 29 -0.68 -52.85 -51.85
C SER A 29 0.22 -53.67 -50.87
N ASN A 30 -0.18 -54.80 -50.27
CA ASN A 30 -1.01 -55.92 -50.75
C ASN A 30 -1.47 -56.84 -49.58
N LYS A 31 -2.41 -57.77 -49.85
CA LYS A 31 -2.73 -58.92 -48.96
C LYS A 31 -1.79 -60.12 -49.23
N PRO A 32 -1.52 -60.97 -48.23
CA PRO A 32 -2.11 -62.32 -48.19
C PRO A 32 -2.79 -62.60 -46.82
N LEU A 33 -3.78 -63.48 -46.62
CA LEU A 33 -4.24 -64.75 -47.21
C LEU A 33 -3.54 -66.02 -46.66
N ASN A 34 -4.37 -66.99 -46.21
CA ASN A 34 -3.95 -68.22 -45.53
C ASN A 34 -3.25 -69.22 -46.47
N LEU A 35 -2.34 -70.02 -45.91
CA LEU A 35 -1.95 -71.34 -46.44
C LEU A 35 -1.77 -72.34 -45.28
N ALA A 36 -2.32 -73.54 -45.44
CA ALA A 36 -2.06 -74.67 -44.54
C ALA A 36 -0.80 -75.42 -45.01
N VAL A 37 -0.09 -76.06 -44.09
CA VAL A 37 1.09 -76.89 -44.41
C VAL A 37 0.91 -78.30 -43.82
N SER A 38 1.01 -79.30 -44.68
CA SER A 38 0.98 -80.72 -44.32
C SER A 38 2.29 -81.15 -43.66
N VAL A 39 2.22 -81.87 -42.54
CA VAL A 39 3.37 -82.59 -41.98
C VAL A 39 3.42 -84.00 -42.58
N VAL A 40 4.50 -84.30 -43.29
CA VAL A 40 4.75 -85.62 -43.91
C VAL A 40 5.40 -86.56 -42.89
N PRO A 41 4.91 -87.80 -42.70
CA PRO A 41 5.56 -88.77 -41.82
C PRO A 41 6.90 -89.26 -42.39
N LYS A 42 7.85 -89.53 -41.49
CA LYS A 42 9.22 -89.95 -41.80
C LYS A 42 9.25 -91.45 -42.20
N PRO A 43 10.07 -91.88 -43.17
CA PRO A 43 10.19 -93.30 -43.50
C PRO A 43 10.85 -94.11 -42.35
N PRO A 44 10.47 -95.38 -42.15
CA PRO A 44 11.05 -96.26 -41.14
C PRO A 44 12.49 -96.70 -41.50
N THR A 45 13.22 -97.24 -40.53
CA THR A 45 14.59 -97.74 -40.71
C THR A 45 14.64 -99.27 -40.66
N LEU A 46 15.76 -99.86 -41.09
CA LEU A 46 15.98 -101.31 -41.17
C LEU A 46 15.95 -102.09 -39.83
N GLY A 47 15.55 -101.45 -38.72
CA GLY A 47 15.30 -102.13 -37.44
C GLY A 47 13.92 -102.77 -37.34
N ASP A 48 12.91 -102.18 -38.00
CA ASP A 48 11.49 -102.54 -37.78
C ASP A 48 11.05 -103.82 -38.54
N THR A 49 11.94 -104.41 -39.34
CA THR A 49 11.62 -105.48 -40.31
C THR A 49 11.86 -106.91 -39.78
N LEU A 50 11.78 -107.15 -38.47
CA LEU A 50 12.13 -108.46 -37.86
C LEU A 50 11.11 -109.01 -36.84
N SER A 51 9.87 -109.26 -37.29
CA SER A 51 9.07 -110.40 -36.78
C SER A 51 7.93 -110.78 -37.72
N ASN A 52 7.93 -112.06 -38.15
CA ASN A 52 6.87 -112.63 -38.98
C ASN A 52 5.58 -112.87 -38.18
N LYS A 53 4.43 -112.42 -38.71
CA LYS A 53 3.14 -113.09 -38.58
C LYS A 53 2.29 -112.81 -39.83
N LEU A 54 1.49 -113.79 -40.25
CA LEU A 54 0.89 -113.83 -41.58
C LEU A 54 -0.25 -112.80 -41.75
N PRO A 55 -0.43 -112.23 -42.96
CA PRO A 55 -1.60 -111.42 -43.27
C PRO A 55 -2.85 -112.29 -43.23
N THR A 56 -3.89 -111.82 -42.54
CA THR A 56 -5.23 -112.40 -42.60
C THR A 56 -6.18 -111.32 -43.09
N GLU A 57 -6.47 -111.29 -44.39
CA GLU A 57 -7.53 -110.43 -44.91
C GLU A 57 -8.87 -110.91 -44.37
N ARG A 58 -9.42 -110.15 -43.41
CA ARG A 58 -10.84 -110.16 -43.08
C ARG A 58 -11.44 -108.90 -43.67
N ALA A 59 -12.41 -109.06 -44.58
CA ALA A 59 -13.20 -107.94 -45.06
C ALA A 59 -13.86 -107.23 -43.86
N PRO A 60 -14.01 -105.89 -43.88
CA PRO A 60 -14.67 -105.16 -42.80
C PRO A 60 -16.12 -105.62 -42.69
N LEU A 61 -16.44 -106.33 -41.61
CA LEU A 61 -17.81 -106.67 -41.27
C LEU A 61 -18.57 -105.37 -40.99
N ALA A 62 -19.73 -105.19 -41.65
CA ALA A 62 -20.61 -104.08 -41.35
C ALA A 62 -21.03 -104.14 -39.87
N THR A 63 -20.91 -103.03 -39.16
CA THR A 63 -21.31 -102.94 -37.75
C THR A 63 -22.82 -103.23 -37.63
N PRO A 64 -23.23 -104.21 -36.80
CA PRO A 64 -24.64 -104.53 -36.63
C PRO A 64 -25.40 -103.35 -36.01
N THR A 65 -26.65 -103.16 -36.45
CA THR A 65 -27.55 -102.19 -35.82
C THR A 65 -27.90 -102.63 -34.40
N LEU A 66 -28.32 -101.70 -33.53
CA LEU A 66 -28.66 -102.02 -32.14
C LEU A 66 -29.76 -103.09 -32.04
N GLN A 67 -30.82 -102.98 -32.84
CA GLN A 67 -31.88 -103.99 -32.94
C GLN A 67 -31.33 -105.35 -33.39
N LYS A 68 -30.37 -105.38 -34.33
CA LYS A 68 -29.71 -106.63 -34.71
C LYS A 68 -28.87 -107.20 -33.57
N MET A 69 -28.11 -106.38 -32.84
CA MET A 69 -27.34 -106.85 -31.68
C MET A 69 -28.26 -107.44 -30.60
N ILE A 70 -29.39 -106.79 -30.30
CA ILE A 70 -30.40 -107.31 -29.36
C ILE A 70 -30.92 -108.69 -29.83
N ALA A 71 -31.32 -108.82 -31.10
CA ALA A 71 -31.80 -110.08 -31.66
C ALA A 71 -30.72 -111.19 -31.71
N ASP A 72 -29.47 -110.84 -32.08
CA ASP A 72 -28.33 -111.75 -32.10
C ASP A 72 -28.03 -112.26 -30.66
N TYR A 73 -28.10 -111.39 -29.64
CA TYR A 73 -27.91 -111.78 -28.22
C TYR A 73 -29.10 -112.59 -27.66
N GLN A 74 -30.35 -112.23 -27.99
CA GLN A 74 -31.53 -113.04 -27.66
C GLN A 74 -31.45 -114.45 -28.25
N HIS A 75 -30.91 -114.60 -29.46
CA HIS A 75 -30.66 -115.91 -30.04
C HIS A 75 -29.51 -116.66 -29.35
N LEU A 76 -28.42 -115.97 -28.99
CA LEU A 76 -27.30 -116.54 -28.24
C LEU A 76 -27.72 -117.08 -26.85
N MET A 77 -28.60 -116.38 -26.14
CA MET A 77 -29.17 -116.80 -24.84
C MET A 77 -29.86 -118.17 -24.95
N VAL A 78 -30.59 -118.42 -26.04
CA VAL A 78 -31.35 -119.68 -26.25
C VAL A 78 -30.44 -120.86 -26.60
N ILE A 79 -29.29 -120.63 -27.25
CA ILE A 79 -28.39 -121.70 -27.72
C ILE A 79 -27.14 -121.92 -26.84
N THR A 80 -26.98 -121.17 -25.75
CA THR A 80 -25.79 -121.25 -24.89
C THR A 80 -26.04 -122.10 -23.65
N GLU A 81 -25.46 -123.31 -23.64
CA GLU A 81 -25.53 -124.24 -22.51
C GLU A 81 -24.47 -123.96 -21.42
N THR A 82 -23.44 -123.15 -21.71
CA THR A 82 -22.36 -122.82 -20.77
C THR A 82 -22.79 -121.73 -19.77
N PRO A 83 -22.88 -121.99 -18.44
CA PRO A 83 -23.44 -121.03 -17.48
C PRO A 83 -22.71 -119.69 -17.43
N GLU A 84 -21.37 -119.70 -17.37
CA GLU A 84 -20.53 -118.50 -17.31
C GLU A 84 -20.69 -117.60 -18.55
N LEU A 85 -20.89 -118.21 -19.72
CA LEU A 85 -21.09 -117.47 -20.97
C LEU A 85 -22.51 -116.89 -21.04
N ARG A 86 -23.50 -117.63 -20.51
CA ARG A 86 -24.89 -117.18 -20.45
C ARG A 86 -25.07 -115.98 -19.52
N GLU A 87 -24.48 -115.99 -18.32
CA GLU A 87 -24.44 -114.84 -17.40
C GLU A 87 -23.98 -113.55 -18.10
N ASN A 88 -22.94 -113.66 -18.93
CA ASN A 88 -22.38 -112.55 -19.71
C ASN A 88 -23.24 -112.15 -20.92
N ILE A 89 -23.93 -113.10 -21.57
CA ILE A 89 -24.89 -112.82 -22.64
C ILE A 89 -26.09 -112.06 -22.09
N ASP A 90 -26.62 -112.50 -20.95
CA ASP A 90 -27.88 -112.00 -20.40
C ASP A 90 -27.68 -110.60 -19.78
N TYR A 91 -26.55 -110.36 -19.09
CA TYR A 91 -26.16 -109.00 -18.68
C TYR A 91 -25.96 -108.07 -19.90
N ARG A 92 -25.28 -108.57 -20.94
CA ARG A 92 -25.02 -107.75 -22.14
C ARG A 92 -26.29 -107.47 -22.95
N LEU A 93 -27.26 -108.38 -22.94
CA LEU A 93 -28.59 -108.15 -23.50
C LEU A 93 -29.31 -107.03 -22.74
N ALA A 94 -29.31 -107.07 -21.40
CA ALA A 94 -29.90 -106.02 -20.57
C ALA A 94 -29.25 -104.63 -20.81
N GLN A 95 -27.92 -104.57 -20.94
CA GLN A 95 -27.20 -103.35 -21.36
C GLN A 95 -27.63 -102.85 -22.75
N LEU A 96 -27.80 -103.74 -23.73
CA LEU A 96 -28.24 -103.36 -25.09
C LEU A 96 -29.69 -102.86 -25.10
N LEU A 97 -30.56 -103.40 -24.23
CA LEU A 97 -31.92 -102.92 -24.01
C LEU A 97 -31.91 -101.53 -23.33
N ALA A 98 -31.05 -101.30 -22.34
CA ALA A 98 -30.90 -99.99 -21.70
C ALA A 98 -30.48 -98.91 -22.71
N ILE A 99 -29.48 -99.20 -23.56
CA ILE A 99 -29.03 -98.31 -24.65
C ILE A 99 -30.13 -98.08 -25.70
N ALA A 100 -31.06 -99.03 -25.89
CA ALA A 100 -32.23 -98.84 -26.75
C ALA A 100 -33.25 -97.90 -26.10
N GLY A 101 -33.46 -98.00 -24.78
CA GLY A 101 -34.27 -97.08 -23.99
C GLY A 101 -33.74 -95.65 -24.00
N GLU A 102 -32.43 -95.47 -23.74
CA GLU A 102 -31.74 -94.17 -23.81
C GLU A 102 -32.01 -93.49 -25.16
N ARG A 103 -31.76 -94.20 -26.28
CA ARG A 103 -32.00 -93.67 -27.63
C ARG A 103 -33.46 -93.42 -27.95
N ALA A 104 -34.37 -94.26 -27.47
CA ALA A 104 -35.80 -94.09 -27.68
C ALA A 104 -36.32 -92.83 -26.96
N GLN A 105 -35.79 -92.56 -25.77
CA GLN A 105 -36.06 -91.35 -24.98
C GLN A 105 -35.44 -90.10 -25.64
N GLU A 106 -34.19 -90.16 -26.09
CA GLU A 106 -33.49 -89.06 -26.80
C GLU A 106 -34.25 -88.56 -28.03
N VAL A 107 -34.84 -89.47 -28.83
CA VAL A 107 -35.59 -89.10 -30.05
C VAL A 107 -37.09 -88.91 -29.80
N GLY A 108 -37.58 -89.08 -28.57
CA GLY A 108 -38.99 -88.93 -28.21
C GLY A 108 -39.91 -89.96 -28.88
N SER A 109 -39.50 -91.23 -28.93
CA SER A 109 -40.30 -92.32 -29.51
C SER A 109 -41.62 -92.52 -28.76
N PRO A 110 -42.73 -92.90 -29.43
CA PRO A 110 -43.97 -93.23 -28.73
C PRO A 110 -43.78 -94.50 -27.88
N ILE A 111 -44.08 -94.40 -26.58
CA ILE A 111 -44.09 -95.54 -25.64
C ILE A 111 -45.21 -96.52 -26.03
N SER A 112 -44.89 -97.82 -26.02
CA SER A 112 -45.82 -98.88 -26.42
C SER A 112 -47.04 -98.99 -25.49
N SER A 113 -48.20 -99.35 -26.04
CA SER A 113 -49.43 -99.53 -25.27
C SER A 113 -49.34 -100.78 -24.38
N GLY A 114 -48.91 -100.58 -23.13
CA GLY A 114 -48.62 -101.63 -22.15
C GLY A 114 -47.32 -101.40 -21.38
N SER A 115 -46.42 -100.57 -21.91
CA SER A 115 -45.20 -100.12 -21.26
C SER A 115 -45.47 -99.01 -20.24
N ILE A 116 -44.68 -98.98 -19.17
CA ILE A 116 -44.61 -97.92 -18.16
C ILE A 116 -43.64 -96.82 -18.65
N GLY A 117 -42.56 -97.19 -19.36
CA GLY A 117 -41.58 -96.23 -19.87
C GLY A 117 -40.65 -96.78 -20.95
N TYR A 118 -39.51 -96.12 -21.15
CA TYR A 118 -38.52 -96.49 -22.17
C TYR A 118 -37.59 -97.64 -21.76
N TYR A 119 -37.58 -98.01 -20.48
CA TYR A 119 -36.58 -98.91 -19.90
C TYR A 119 -37.18 -100.22 -19.38
N ASP A 120 -38.47 -100.48 -19.59
CA ASP A 120 -39.17 -101.67 -19.05
C ASP A 120 -38.46 -102.99 -19.39
N ASP A 121 -38.04 -103.18 -20.64
CA ASP A 121 -37.35 -104.39 -21.08
C ASP A 121 -35.99 -104.54 -20.37
N ALA A 122 -35.26 -103.44 -20.17
CA ALA A 122 -33.96 -103.42 -19.50
C ALA A 122 -34.10 -103.63 -17.99
N ILE A 123 -35.06 -102.96 -17.36
CA ILE A 123 -35.43 -103.13 -15.95
C ILE A 123 -35.83 -104.58 -15.69
N THR A 124 -36.64 -105.18 -16.57
CA THR A 124 -37.04 -106.59 -16.47
C THR A 124 -35.82 -107.50 -16.55
N ALA A 125 -35.01 -107.37 -17.61
CA ALA A 125 -33.82 -108.20 -17.80
C ALA A 125 -32.79 -108.06 -16.66
N TYR A 126 -32.60 -106.86 -16.08
CA TYR A 126 -31.73 -106.69 -14.92
C TYR A 126 -32.30 -107.28 -13.62
N ASN A 127 -33.61 -107.20 -13.37
CA ASN A 127 -34.23 -107.85 -12.21
C ASN A 127 -34.18 -109.39 -12.34
N GLU A 128 -34.40 -109.92 -13.54
CA GLU A 128 -34.26 -111.35 -13.85
C GLU A 128 -32.80 -111.80 -13.64
N TRP A 129 -31.82 -111.05 -14.19
CA TRP A 129 -30.40 -111.33 -14.00
C TRP A 129 -29.99 -111.34 -12.51
N LEU A 130 -30.43 -110.35 -11.72
CA LEU A 130 -30.13 -110.31 -10.27
C LEU A 130 -30.77 -111.46 -9.50
N THR A 131 -31.85 -112.05 -10.03
CA THR A 131 -32.53 -113.22 -9.44
C THR A 131 -31.80 -114.52 -9.79
N GLU A 132 -31.37 -114.71 -11.05
CA GLU A 132 -30.67 -115.93 -11.48
C GLU A 132 -29.18 -115.95 -11.06
N TYR A 133 -28.52 -114.79 -11.03
CA TYR A 133 -27.07 -114.66 -10.83
C TYR A 133 -26.67 -113.99 -9.51
N SER A 134 -27.49 -114.15 -8.46
CA SER A 134 -27.36 -113.47 -7.15
C SER A 134 -26.03 -113.69 -6.39
N ASN A 135 -25.19 -114.64 -6.81
CA ASN A 135 -23.85 -114.90 -6.24
C ASN A 135 -22.69 -114.45 -7.16
N SER A 136 -22.99 -113.73 -8.25
CA SER A 136 -21.98 -113.25 -9.19
C SER A 136 -21.11 -112.12 -8.59
N LYS A 137 -19.92 -111.94 -9.19
CA LYS A 137 -19.00 -110.85 -8.85
C LYS A 137 -19.42 -109.49 -9.41
N ILE A 138 -20.31 -109.45 -10.42
CA ILE A 138 -20.75 -108.20 -11.06
C ILE A 138 -22.15 -107.74 -10.58
N VAL A 139 -22.68 -108.35 -9.50
CA VAL A 139 -23.97 -107.97 -8.91
C VAL A 139 -24.06 -106.46 -8.63
N TYR A 140 -22.98 -105.85 -8.14
CA TYR A 140 -22.92 -104.40 -7.90
C TYR A 140 -23.13 -103.58 -9.19
N ASP A 141 -22.49 -103.96 -10.29
CA ASP A 141 -22.59 -103.27 -11.58
C ASP A 141 -24.01 -103.37 -12.15
N VAL A 142 -24.67 -104.52 -11.97
CA VAL A 142 -26.05 -104.74 -12.41
C VAL A 142 -27.05 -104.00 -11.52
N MET A 143 -26.84 -103.95 -10.21
CA MET A 143 -27.63 -103.09 -9.31
C MET A 143 -27.47 -101.60 -9.66
N TYR A 144 -26.28 -101.17 -10.08
CA TYR A 144 -26.02 -99.80 -10.52
C TYR A 144 -26.77 -99.43 -11.80
N GLU A 145 -26.64 -100.21 -12.88
CA GLU A 145 -27.35 -99.93 -14.13
C GLU A 145 -28.88 -100.07 -13.97
N LEU A 146 -29.36 -100.98 -13.10
CA LEU A 146 -30.79 -101.05 -12.75
C LEU A 146 -31.26 -99.80 -11.98
N ALA A 147 -30.48 -99.29 -11.03
CA ALA A 147 -30.82 -98.07 -10.30
C ALA A 147 -30.88 -96.84 -11.23
N LYS A 148 -29.94 -96.74 -12.17
CA LYS A 148 -29.92 -95.75 -13.25
C LYS A 148 -31.12 -95.91 -14.18
N ALA A 149 -31.47 -97.14 -14.59
CA ALA A 149 -32.63 -97.39 -15.44
C ALA A 149 -33.96 -97.02 -14.77
N TYR A 150 -34.15 -97.33 -13.48
CA TYR A 150 -35.30 -96.85 -12.70
C TYR A 150 -35.36 -95.32 -12.67
N GLU A 151 -34.24 -94.64 -12.45
CA GLU A 151 -34.19 -93.18 -12.38
C GLU A 151 -34.50 -92.50 -13.73
N LEU A 152 -33.93 -92.99 -14.83
CA LEU A 152 -34.20 -92.49 -16.19
C LEU A 152 -35.65 -92.75 -16.65
N GLN A 153 -36.30 -93.75 -16.07
CA GLN A 153 -37.75 -94.00 -16.22
C GLN A 153 -38.62 -93.13 -15.28
N GLY A 154 -38.05 -92.52 -14.24
CA GLY A 154 -38.77 -91.73 -13.24
C GLY A 154 -39.22 -92.51 -11.99
N ASP A 155 -38.89 -93.80 -11.89
CA ASP A 155 -39.11 -94.70 -10.74
C ASP A 155 -38.15 -94.39 -9.57
N THR A 156 -38.06 -93.10 -9.20
CA THR A 156 -37.07 -92.55 -8.25
C THR A 156 -37.10 -93.20 -6.87
N GLU A 157 -38.25 -93.67 -6.38
CA GLU A 157 -38.36 -94.40 -5.10
C GLU A 157 -37.70 -95.79 -5.16
N LYS A 158 -37.85 -96.52 -6.28
CA LYS A 158 -37.18 -97.81 -6.50
C LYS A 158 -35.68 -97.61 -6.63
N SER A 159 -35.27 -96.60 -7.39
CA SER A 159 -33.86 -96.21 -7.51
C SER A 159 -33.28 -95.84 -6.13
N PHE A 160 -33.93 -94.97 -5.36
CA PHE A 160 -33.50 -94.62 -4.00
C PHE A 160 -33.36 -95.82 -3.05
N THR A 161 -34.30 -96.76 -3.11
CA THR A 161 -34.27 -97.99 -2.30
C THR A 161 -33.07 -98.86 -2.70
N LEU A 162 -32.86 -99.07 -4.00
CA LEU A 162 -31.76 -99.87 -4.52
C LEU A 162 -30.41 -99.22 -4.21
N LEU A 163 -30.23 -97.93 -4.51
CA LEU A 163 -29.04 -97.13 -4.19
C LEU A 163 -28.73 -97.12 -2.69
N SER A 164 -29.74 -97.09 -1.82
CA SER A 164 -29.54 -97.18 -0.38
C SER A 164 -29.06 -98.57 0.04
N SER A 165 -29.64 -99.64 -0.51
CA SER A 165 -29.17 -101.00 -0.26
C SER A 165 -27.74 -101.24 -0.76
N MET A 166 -27.35 -100.64 -1.90
CA MET A 166 -25.99 -100.70 -2.42
C MET A 166 -24.99 -100.03 -1.46
N ALA A 167 -25.31 -98.82 -0.97
CA ALA A 167 -24.46 -98.09 -0.04
C ALA A 167 -24.33 -98.77 1.35
N GLU A 168 -25.28 -99.62 1.73
CA GLU A 168 -25.23 -100.40 2.98
C GLU A 168 -24.51 -101.75 2.81
N GLN A 169 -24.68 -102.43 1.67
CA GLN A 169 -24.18 -103.79 1.44
C GLN A 169 -22.80 -103.83 0.77
N TYR A 170 -22.44 -102.81 -0.01
CA TYR A 170 -21.20 -102.76 -0.80
C TYR A 170 -20.37 -101.48 -0.55
N PRO A 171 -20.09 -101.08 0.71
CA PRO A 171 -19.34 -99.86 1.01
C PRO A 171 -17.91 -99.84 0.47
N GLU A 172 -17.34 -101.02 0.18
CA GLU A 172 -15.99 -101.19 -0.39
C GLU A 172 -15.94 -100.94 -1.92
N HIS A 173 -17.08 -100.85 -2.62
CA HIS A 173 -17.13 -100.64 -4.08
C HIS A 173 -17.15 -99.14 -4.43
N GLY A 174 -15.96 -98.55 -4.42
CA GLY A 174 -15.72 -97.10 -4.43
C GLY A 174 -16.01 -96.32 -5.73
N GLU A 175 -16.22 -96.96 -6.88
CA GLU A 175 -16.12 -96.26 -8.18
C GLU A 175 -17.27 -95.26 -8.45
N ASN A 176 -18.52 -95.65 -8.12
CA ASN A 176 -19.71 -94.81 -8.34
C ASN A 176 -20.29 -94.20 -7.05
N THR A 177 -19.59 -94.34 -5.92
CA THR A 177 -20.21 -94.14 -4.58
C THR A 177 -20.66 -92.69 -4.35
N ASP A 178 -19.93 -91.70 -4.88
CA ASP A 178 -20.32 -90.29 -4.79
C ASP A 178 -21.65 -90.00 -5.53
N GLU A 179 -21.87 -90.63 -6.69
CA GLU A 179 -23.11 -90.52 -7.45
C GLU A 179 -24.28 -91.16 -6.68
N ILE A 180 -24.05 -92.34 -6.11
CA ILE A 180 -25.02 -93.06 -5.27
C ILE A 180 -25.47 -92.16 -4.10
N HIS A 181 -24.55 -91.51 -3.40
CA HIS A 181 -24.89 -90.59 -2.32
C HIS A 181 -25.55 -89.30 -2.82
N PHE A 182 -25.16 -88.78 -3.99
CA PHE A 182 -25.71 -87.55 -4.54
C PHE A 182 -27.19 -87.72 -4.92
N ARG A 183 -27.51 -88.79 -5.68
CA ARG A 183 -28.88 -89.14 -6.08
C ARG A 183 -29.77 -89.46 -4.88
N ARG A 184 -29.23 -90.16 -3.87
CA ARG A 184 -29.92 -90.35 -2.57
C ARG A 184 -30.20 -89.02 -1.87
N GLY A 185 -29.24 -88.10 -1.86
CA GLY A 185 -29.37 -86.77 -1.30
C GLY A 185 -30.45 -85.93 -2.00
N GLU A 186 -30.53 -86.00 -3.34
CA GLU A 186 -31.54 -85.30 -4.14
C GLU A 186 -32.95 -85.85 -3.91
N PHE A 187 -33.13 -87.17 -3.90
CA PHE A 187 -34.41 -87.78 -3.55
C PHE A 187 -34.87 -87.33 -2.16
N LEU A 188 -34.01 -87.44 -1.15
CA LEU A 188 -34.30 -87.01 0.22
C LEU A 188 -34.59 -85.51 0.33
N PHE A 189 -33.92 -84.67 -0.48
CA PHE A 189 -34.19 -83.23 -0.55
C PHE A 189 -35.58 -82.94 -1.14
N SER A 190 -35.95 -83.63 -2.21
CA SER A 190 -37.25 -83.48 -2.89
C SER A 190 -38.42 -83.88 -1.97
N GLN A 191 -38.24 -84.93 -1.16
CA GLN A 191 -39.19 -85.40 -0.15
C GLN A 191 -39.16 -84.55 1.15
N GLN A 192 -38.49 -83.40 1.14
CA GLN A 192 -38.34 -82.47 2.28
C GLN A 192 -37.65 -83.08 3.52
N ASN A 193 -37.02 -84.25 3.39
CA ASN A 193 -36.27 -84.92 4.45
C ASN A 193 -34.84 -84.34 4.53
N TYR A 194 -34.77 -83.04 4.78
CA TYR A 194 -33.52 -82.26 4.74
C TYR A 194 -32.46 -82.80 5.71
N GLN A 195 -32.85 -83.39 6.83
CA GLN A 195 -31.92 -83.98 7.80
C GLN A 195 -31.16 -85.18 7.22
N GLN A 196 -31.84 -86.07 6.50
CA GLN A 196 -31.20 -87.22 5.85
C GLN A 196 -30.50 -86.83 4.54
N SER A 197 -31.04 -85.83 3.83
CA SER A 197 -30.39 -85.22 2.66
C SER A 197 -29.02 -84.60 3.03
N VAL A 198 -28.92 -83.91 4.18
CA VAL A 198 -27.64 -83.45 4.73
C VAL A 198 -26.67 -84.62 4.91
N LEU A 199 -27.07 -85.70 5.60
CA LEU A 199 -26.17 -86.85 5.82
C LEU A 199 -25.69 -87.49 4.51
N ALA A 200 -26.56 -87.59 3.50
CA ALA A 200 -26.20 -88.14 2.19
C ALA A 200 -25.17 -87.27 1.46
N TYR A 201 -25.33 -85.94 1.43
CA TYR A 201 -24.34 -85.06 0.79
C TYR A 201 -23.09 -84.82 1.65
N GLU A 202 -23.20 -84.82 2.99
CA GLU A 202 -22.04 -84.66 3.88
C GLU A 202 -21.05 -85.81 3.69
N GLU A 203 -21.52 -87.03 3.41
CA GLU A 203 -20.66 -88.19 3.09
C GLU A 203 -19.74 -87.93 1.89
N ILE A 204 -20.27 -87.40 0.77
CA ILE A 204 -19.49 -87.00 -0.41
C ILE A 204 -18.39 -86.01 0.00
N THR A 205 -18.77 -84.96 0.73
CA THR A 205 -17.81 -83.91 1.12
C THR A 205 -16.79 -84.39 2.14
N SER A 206 -17.18 -85.28 3.07
CA SER A 206 -16.30 -85.84 4.09
C SER A 206 -15.29 -86.80 3.49
N ARG A 207 -15.71 -87.61 2.51
CA ARG A 207 -14.85 -88.52 1.75
C ARG A 207 -13.81 -87.76 0.92
N ALA A 208 -14.24 -86.72 0.21
CA ALA A 208 -13.35 -85.84 -0.55
C ALA A 208 -12.30 -85.17 0.35
N ILE A 209 -12.69 -84.67 1.53
CA ILE A 209 -11.78 -84.11 2.53
C ILE A 209 -10.83 -85.17 3.10
N ALA A 210 -11.33 -86.37 3.45
CA ALA A 210 -10.53 -87.45 4.04
C ALA A 210 -9.49 -88.02 3.06
N ASN A 211 -9.85 -88.14 1.78
CA ASN A 211 -8.98 -88.64 0.71
C ASN A 211 -8.10 -87.53 0.10
N ASN A 212 -8.37 -86.26 0.40
CA ASN A 212 -7.80 -85.08 -0.28
C ASN A 212 -7.99 -85.16 -1.81
N ASP A 213 -9.18 -85.57 -2.25
CA ASP A 213 -9.58 -85.61 -3.66
C ASP A 213 -10.89 -84.83 -3.86
N PHE A 214 -10.80 -83.79 -4.67
CA PHE A 214 -11.90 -82.87 -5.00
C PHE A 214 -12.26 -82.93 -6.50
N SER A 215 -11.83 -83.97 -7.20
CA SER A 215 -12.05 -84.16 -8.65
C SER A 215 -13.46 -84.67 -8.99
N SER A 216 -14.17 -85.24 -8.01
CA SER A 216 -15.55 -85.74 -8.14
C SER A 216 -16.49 -84.67 -8.70
N PRO A 217 -17.22 -84.93 -9.81
CA PRO A 217 -18.14 -83.97 -10.42
C PRO A 217 -19.31 -83.62 -9.49
N TYR A 218 -19.60 -84.46 -8.50
CA TYR A 218 -20.65 -84.26 -7.52
C TYR A 218 -20.23 -83.37 -6.35
N TYR A 219 -18.94 -83.14 -6.09
CA TYR A 219 -18.46 -82.43 -4.88
C TYR A 219 -19.05 -81.02 -4.74
N GLN A 220 -18.93 -80.17 -5.77
CA GLN A 220 -19.42 -78.79 -5.69
C GLN A 220 -20.96 -78.70 -5.67
N THR A 221 -21.63 -79.62 -6.35
CA THR A 221 -23.11 -79.70 -6.36
C THR A 221 -23.63 -80.21 -5.01
N ALA A 222 -22.93 -81.15 -4.38
CA ALA A 222 -23.21 -81.60 -3.01
C ALA A 222 -23.03 -80.46 -2.00
N LEU A 223 -21.95 -79.67 -2.10
CA LEU A 223 -21.79 -78.45 -1.28
C LEU A 223 -22.94 -77.45 -1.48
N TYR A 224 -23.38 -77.24 -2.72
CA TYR A 224 -24.49 -76.35 -3.06
C TYR A 224 -25.80 -76.82 -2.42
N MET A 225 -26.09 -78.12 -2.53
CA MET A 225 -27.29 -78.73 -1.95
C MET A 225 -27.23 -78.83 -0.42
N LEU A 226 -26.05 -79.01 0.19
CA LEU A 226 -25.84 -78.84 1.64
C LEU A 226 -26.13 -77.41 2.10
N GLY A 227 -25.64 -76.42 1.35
CA GLY A 227 -25.96 -75.01 1.60
C GLY A 227 -27.47 -74.78 1.65
N TRP A 228 -28.22 -75.34 0.70
CA TRP A 228 -29.68 -75.29 0.67
C TRP A 228 -30.35 -76.12 1.78
N ALA A 229 -29.87 -77.32 2.09
CA ALA A 229 -30.48 -78.19 3.10
C ALA A 229 -30.32 -77.60 4.51
N HIS A 230 -29.14 -77.07 4.86
CA HIS A 230 -28.96 -76.30 6.10
C HIS A 230 -29.78 -75.00 6.12
N TYR A 231 -30.03 -74.36 4.97
CA TYR A 231 -30.93 -73.20 4.92
C TYR A 231 -32.38 -73.61 5.25
N LYS A 232 -32.84 -74.74 4.70
CA LYS A 232 -34.17 -75.31 4.96
C LYS A 232 -34.36 -75.83 6.40
N LEU A 233 -33.28 -76.26 7.05
CA LEU A 233 -33.27 -76.66 8.47
C LEU A 233 -33.12 -75.49 9.46
N GLU A 234 -33.18 -74.23 8.99
CA GLU A 234 -32.92 -73.04 9.80
C GLU A 234 -31.53 -73.02 10.48
N GLU A 235 -30.52 -73.63 9.85
CA GLU A 235 -29.12 -73.69 10.29
C GLU A 235 -28.18 -72.73 9.52
N PRO A 236 -28.45 -71.40 9.43
CA PRO A 236 -27.74 -70.54 8.50
C PRO A 236 -26.23 -70.42 8.76
N ARG A 237 -25.73 -70.71 9.97
CA ARG A 237 -24.26 -70.75 10.19
C ARG A 237 -23.58 -71.87 9.38
N LYS A 238 -24.21 -73.04 9.26
CA LYS A 238 -23.72 -74.13 8.41
C LYS A 238 -23.95 -73.82 6.93
N SER A 239 -25.14 -73.31 6.59
CA SER A 239 -25.49 -72.90 5.22
C SER A 239 -24.49 -71.87 4.65
N LEU A 240 -24.23 -70.79 5.40
CA LEU A 240 -23.25 -69.76 5.03
C LEU A 240 -21.83 -70.34 4.91
N ALA A 241 -21.43 -71.28 5.76
CA ALA A 241 -20.13 -71.93 5.65
C ALA A 241 -19.99 -72.70 4.31
N ARG A 242 -21.00 -73.49 3.93
CA ARG A 242 -21.00 -74.22 2.64
C ARG A 242 -21.08 -73.29 1.43
N PHE A 243 -21.89 -72.23 1.48
CA PHE A 243 -21.88 -71.24 0.40
C PHE A 243 -20.56 -70.45 0.31
N ASN A 244 -19.89 -70.17 1.43
CA ASN A 244 -18.55 -69.57 1.38
C ASN A 244 -17.48 -70.56 0.88
N GLU A 245 -17.62 -71.86 1.17
CA GLU A 245 -16.77 -72.91 0.61
C GLU A 245 -16.86 -72.93 -0.93
N ILE A 246 -18.09 -72.82 -1.48
CA ILE A 246 -18.32 -72.68 -2.92
C ILE A 246 -17.65 -71.42 -3.48
N LEU A 247 -17.71 -70.29 -2.77
CA LEU A 247 -17.02 -69.06 -3.17
C LEU A 247 -15.49 -69.22 -3.14
N ASP A 248 -14.92 -69.85 -2.10
CA ASP A 248 -13.48 -70.12 -2.00
C ASP A 248 -12.98 -71.06 -3.11
N LEU A 249 -13.83 -71.97 -3.60
CA LEU A 249 -13.53 -72.88 -4.72
C LEU A 249 -13.72 -72.26 -6.11
N ASN A 250 -14.70 -71.36 -6.28
CA ASN A 250 -15.10 -70.82 -7.59
C ASN A 250 -14.54 -69.43 -7.91
N LEU A 251 -13.92 -68.75 -6.94
CA LEU A 251 -13.24 -67.46 -7.14
C LEU A 251 -11.73 -67.67 -7.28
N PRO A 252 -11.00 -66.81 -8.02
CA PRO A 252 -9.57 -67.02 -8.28
C PRO A 252 -8.72 -67.14 -7.01
N ILE A 253 -7.83 -68.13 -6.94
CA ILE A 253 -6.92 -68.34 -5.80
C ILE A 253 -5.98 -67.12 -5.60
N LYS A 254 -5.61 -66.43 -6.69
CA LYS A 254 -4.80 -65.22 -6.64
C LYS A 254 -5.67 -63.99 -6.34
N ALA A 255 -5.48 -63.42 -5.14
CA ALA A 255 -6.17 -62.22 -4.69
C ALA A 255 -6.09 -61.06 -5.72
N THR A 256 -7.25 -60.49 -6.06
CA THR A 256 -7.38 -59.40 -7.03
C THR A 256 -8.50 -58.43 -6.64
N THR A 257 -8.29 -57.14 -6.88
CA THR A 257 -9.28 -56.07 -6.67
C THR A 257 -10.06 -55.73 -7.94
N GLN A 258 -10.04 -56.59 -8.97
CA GLN A 258 -10.75 -56.40 -10.25
C GLN A 258 -11.80 -57.49 -10.53
N LEU A 259 -12.26 -58.19 -9.49
CA LEU A 259 -13.22 -59.28 -9.60
C LEU A 259 -14.65 -58.75 -9.73
N THR A 260 -15.40 -59.24 -10.70
CA THR A 260 -16.85 -59.05 -10.83
C THR A 260 -17.49 -60.39 -11.23
N VAL A 261 -18.76 -60.60 -10.89
CA VAL A 261 -19.47 -61.85 -11.22
C VAL A 261 -19.55 -62.05 -12.74
N ASP A 262 -19.80 -60.98 -13.50
CA ASP A 262 -19.91 -61.03 -14.97
C ASP A 262 -18.60 -61.35 -15.70
N ASN A 263 -17.46 -61.19 -15.04
CA ASN A 263 -16.14 -61.54 -15.57
C ASN A 263 -15.70 -62.97 -15.19
N LEU A 264 -16.49 -63.71 -14.41
CA LEU A 264 -16.20 -65.11 -14.08
C LEU A 264 -16.42 -66.03 -15.30
N PRO A 265 -15.68 -67.15 -15.41
CA PRO A 265 -15.95 -68.18 -16.41
C PRO A 265 -17.40 -68.66 -16.31
N VAL A 266 -18.00 -69.03 -17.45
CA VAL A 266 -19.43 -69.37 -17.54
C VAL A 266 -19.81 -70.50 -16.58
N ALA A 267 -18.96 -71.51 -16.42
CA ALA A 267 -19.17 -72.63 -15.51
C ALA A 267 -19.29 -72.21 -14.03
N ASN A 268 -18.45 -71.28 -13.57
CA ASN A 268 -18.41 -70.85 -12.17
C ASN A 268 -19.45 -69.76 -11.85
N ARG A 269 -19.83 -68.97 -12.86
CA ARG A 269 -20.64 -67.76 -12.70
C ARG A 269 -22.00 -68.02 -12.06
N GLN A 270 -22.70 -69.09 -12.46
CA GLN A 270 -24.02 -69.42 -11.94
C GLN A 270 -23.95 -69.79 -10.45
N LEU A 271 -23.06 -70.73 -10.09
CA LEU A 271 -22.86 -71.17 -8.70
C LEU A 271 -22.49 -70.01 -7.78
N VAL A 272 -21.58 -69.12 -8.21
CA VAL A 272 -21.21 -67.91 -7.44
C VAL A 272 -22.36 -66.93 -7.32
N SER A 273 -23.11 -66.70 -8.41
CA SER A 273 -24.28 -65.81 -8.40
C SER A 273 -25.36 -66.31 -7.44
N ASP A 274 -25.63 -67.62 -7.45
CA ASP A 274 -26.65 -68.23 -6.59
C ASP A 274 -26.19 -68.35 -5.13
N ALA A 275 -24.91 -68.65 -4.87
CA ALA A 275 -24.33 -68.59 -3.53
C ALA A 275 -24.50 -67.19 -2.92
N PHE A 276 -24.14 -66.12 -3.64
CA PHE A 276 -24.37 -64.75 -3.17
C PHE A 276 -25.86 -64.45 -2.94
N LYS A 277 -26.78 -64.91 -3.80
CA LYS A 277 -28.24 -64.72 -3.60
C LYS A 277 -28.72 -65.37 -2.29
N VAL A 278 -28.33 -66.61 -2.01
CA VAL A 278 -28.78 -67.32 -0.80
C VAL A 278 -28.13 -66.74 0.45
N MET A 279 -26.84 -66.40 0.41
CA MET A 279 -26.16 -65.70 1.50
C MET A 279 -26.82 -64.32 1.77
N ASN A 280 -27.16 -63.56 0.73
CA ASN A 280 -27.90 -62.30 0.86
C ASN A 280 -29.28 -62.48 1.51
N LEU A 281 -30.03 -63.53 1.17
CA LEU A 281 -31.32 -63.84 1.81
C LEU A 281 -31.14 -64.15 3.31
N ILE A 282 -30.10 -64.91 3.67
CA ILE A 282 -29.77 -65.22 5.06
C ILE A 282 -29.42 -63.93 5.85
N PHE A 283 -28.59 -63.06 5.28
CA PHE A 283 -28.17 -61.82 5.93
C PHE A 283 -29.29 -60.77 5.98
N ALA A 284 -30.12 -60.66 4.94
CA ALA A 284 -31.27 -59.75 4.91
C ALA A 284 -32.27 -60.02 6.06
N ASN A 285 -32.41 -61.28 6.46
CA ASN A 285 -33.24 -61.71 7.60
C ASN A 285 -32.55 -61.55 8.97
N ARG A 286 -31.29 -61.10 9.01
CA ARG A 286 -30.44 -61.07 10.23
C ARG A 286 -29.57 -59.80 10.27
N GLU A 287 -30.18 -58.62 10.44
CA GLU A 287 -29.46 -57.33 10.58
C GLU A 287 -28.68 -56.87 9.32
N GLY A 288 -28.86 -57.52 8.17
CA GLY A 288 -28.29 -57.09 6.90
C GLY A 288 -26.76 -57.10 6.88
N ALA A 289 -26.16 -56.04 6.34
CA ALA A 289 -24.71 -55.94 6.13
C ALA A 289 -23.86 -56.08 7.40
N GLU A 290 -24.40 -55.79 8.59
CA GLU A 290 -23.70 -55.99 9.86
C GLU A 290 -23.48 -57.48 10.16
N SER A 291 -24.36 -58.39 9.70
CA SER A 291 -24.13 -59.83 9.81
C SER A 291 -23.19 -60.37 8.73
N LEU A 292 -23.22 -59.79 7.52
CA LEU A 292 -22.23 -60.04 6.47
C LEU A 292 -20.81 -59.71 6.94
N ALA A 293 -20.61 -58.55 7.59
CA ALA A 293 -19.34 -58.17 8.19
C ALA A 293 -18.88 -59.15 9.29
N ARG A 294 -19.76 -59.45 10.26
CA ARG A 294 -19.47 -60.41 11.35
C ARG A 294 -19.20 -61.83 10.83
N HIS A 295 -19.82 -62.24 9.73
CA HIS A 295 -19.56 -63.54 9.12
C HIS A 295 -18.10 -63.64 8.67
N TYR A 296 -17.62 -62.70 7.83
CA TYR A 296 -16.23 -62.70 7.37
C TYR A 296 -15.21 -62.50 8.49
N GLN A 297 -15.53 -61.70 9.51
CA GLN A 297 -14.73 -61.61 10.73
C GLN A 297 -14.62 -62.97 11.45
N SER A 298 -15.68 -63.79 11.44
CA SER A 298 -15.70 -65.10 12.12
C SER A 298 -15.02 -66.25 11.37
N ILE A 299 -14.96 -66.20 10.03
CA ILE A 299 -14.33 -67.24 9.19
C ILE A 299 -12.93 -66.88 8.67
N GLY A 300 -12.41 -65.72 9.10
CA GLY A 300 -11.20 -65.10 8.55
C GLY A 300 -11.49 -64.34 7.25
N GLY A 301 -11.00 -63.10 7.16
CA GLY A 301 -11.29 -62.22 6.03
C GLY A 301 -10.89 -62.80 4.67
N ARG A 302 -11.65 -62.44 3.63
CA ARG A 302 -11.47 -62.94 2.25
C ARG A 302 -11.24 -61.77 1.30
N TYR A 303 -10.29 -61.92 0.38
CA TYR A 303 -9.93 -60.83 -0.54
C TYR A 303 -11.12 -60.35 -1.40
N TYR A 304 -12.12 -61.21 -1.63
CA TYR A 304 -13.30 -60.95 -2.43
C TYR A 304 -14.49 -60.38 -1.63
N GLU A 305 -14.36 -60.09 -0.33
CA GLU A 305 -15.45 -59.56 0.50
C GLU A 305 -16.22 -58.40 -0.15
N TYR A 306 -15.48 -57.47 -0.77
CA TYR A 306 -16.06 -56.31 -1.46
C TYR A 306 -17.08 -56.70 -2.55
N LEU A 307 -16.92 -57.86 -3.19
CA LEU A 307 -17.85 -58.36 -4.20
C LEU A 307 -19.18 -58.76 -3.55
N HIS A 308 -19.14 -59.42 -2.40
CA HIS A 308 -20.34 -59.79 -1.65
C HIS A 308 -21.12 -58.55 -1.21
N PHE A 309 -20.44 -57.58 -0.59
CA PHE A 309 -21.05 -56.29 -0.23
C PHE A 309 -21.61 -55.55 -1.45
N SER A 310 -20.94 -55.58 -2.61
CA SER A 310 -21.45 -54.93 -3.81
C SER A 310 -22.67 -55.66 -4.41
N VAL A 311 -22.68 -56.99 -4.46
CA VAL A 311 -23.83 -57.77 -4.95
C VAL A 311 -25.03 -57.57 -4.03
N MET A 312 -24.83 -57.59 -2.71
CA MET A 312 -25.89 -57.30 -1.73
C MET A 312 -26.43 -55.87 -1.88
N ALA A 313 -25.56 -54.87 -2.02
CA ALA A 313 -25.97 -53.48 -2.21
C ALA A 313 -26.73 -53.28 -3.54
N GLN A 314 -26.28 -53.90 -4.63
CA GLN A 314 -26.93 -53.82 -5.95
C GLN A 314 -28.30 -54.52 -5.96
N GLN A 315 -28.43 -55.68 -5.31
CA GLN A 315 -29.72 -56.36 -5.13
C GLN A 315 -30.70 -55.47 -4.35
N LEU A 316 -30.28 -54.93 -3.20
CA LEU A 316 -31.10 -54.01 -2.41
C LEU A 316 -31.46 -52.72 -3.17
N LEU A 317 -30.62 -52.26 -4.10
CA LEU A 317 -30.93 -51.12 -4.96
C LEU A 317 -32.00 -51.46 -6.02
N ALA A 318 -31.92 -52.64 -6.64
CA ALA A 318 -32.94 -53.14 -7.57
C ALA A 318 -34.31 -53.31 -6.87
N ASP A 319 -34.29 -53.80 -5.63
CA ASP A 319 -35.45 -53.90 -4.73
C ASP A 319 -35.97 -52.53 -4.23
N LYS A 320 -35.34 -51.40 -4.65
CA LYS A 320 -35.63 -50.02 -4.23
C LYS A 320 -35.45 -49.77 -2.72
N ARG A 321 -34.72 -50.63 -2.02
CA ARG A 321 -34.33 -50.50 -0.61
C ARG A 321 -33.12 -49.58 -0.46
N TYR A 322 -33.24 -48.34 -0.95
CA TYR A 322 -32.14 -47.38 -1.07
C TYR A 322 -31.32 -47.19 0.22
N ARG A 323 -31.98 -47.10 1.39
CA ARG A 323 -31.27 -46.93 2.68
C ARG A 323 -30.45 -48.16 3.06
N ASP A 324 -30.97 -49.35 2.83
CA ASP A 324 -30.30 -50.61 3.18
C ASP A 324 -29.13 -50.86 2.22
N SER A 325 -29.31 -50.58 0.93
CA SER A 325 -28.25 -50.57 -0.09
C SER A 325 -27.11 -49.61 0.27
N ALA A 326 -27.45 -48.36 0.65
CA ALA A 326 -26.49 -47.37 1.12
C ALA A 326 -25.80 -47.77 2.44
N GLN A 327 -26.51 -48.46 3.34
CA GLN A 327 -25.93 -48.99 4.59
C GLN A 327 -24.99 -50.16 4.32
N THR A 328 -25.25 -51.00 3.33
CA THR A 328 -24.33 -52.08 2.94
C THR A 328 -22.98 -51.54 2.49
N TYR A 329 -22.96 -50.46 1.70
CA TYR A 329 -21.71 -49.78 1.38
C TYR A 329 -21.11 -49.01 2.57
N ASP A 330 -21.92 -48.45 3.48
CA ASP A 330 -21.45 -47.80 4.71
C ASP A 330 -20.63 -48.74 5.61
N VAL A 331 -21.15 -49.96 5.85
CA VAL A 331 -20.47 -50.97 6.67
C VAL A 331 -19.11 -51.31 6.07
N PHE A 332 -19.04 -51.60 4.76
CA PHE A 332 -17.78 -51.90 4.09
C PHE A 332 -16.77 -50.74 4.19
N VAL A 333 -17.22 -49.50 3.95
CA VAL A 333 -16.36 -48.30 3.98
C VAL A 333 -15.85 -48.01 5.39
N LYS A 334 -16.66 -48.25 6.43
CA LYS A 334 -16.23 -48.12 7.83
C LYS A 334 -15.25 -49.21 8.26
N SER A 335 -15.47 -50.45 7.87
CA SER A 335 -14.58 -51.57 8.20
C SER A 335 -13.24 -51.52 7.45
N TYR A 336 -13.27 -51.09 6.18
CA TYR A 336 -12.12 -51.17 5.28
C TYR A 336 -11.81 -49.86 4.52
N PRO A 337 -11.69 -48.70 5.20
CA PRO A 337 -11.66 -47.37 4.56
C PRO A 337 -10.49 -47.15 3.59
N SER A 338 -9.37 -47.85 3.77
CA SER A 338 -8.20 -47.80 2.88
C SER A 338 -8.33 -48.66 1.60
N HIS A 339 -9.24 -49.64 1.60
CA HIS A 339 -9.37 -50.67 0.56
C HIS A 339 -9.62 -50.07 -0.83
N HIS A 340 -9.22 -50.79 -1.89
CA HIS A 340 -9.29 -50.31 -3.27
C HIS A 340 -10.67 -49.75 -3.65
N TRP A 341 -11.72 -50.51 -3.33
CA TRP A 341 -13.12 -50.18 -3.64
C TRP A 341 -13.81 -49.23 -2.65
N ALA A 342 -13.24 -48.95 -1.47
CA ALA A 342 -13.93 -48.14 -0.46
C ALA A 342 -14.32 -46.72 -0.94
N PRO A 343 -13.47 -45.97 -1.68
CA PRO A 343 -13.89 -44.70 -2.27
C PRO A 343 -15.04 -44.86 -3.28
N GLN A 344 -15.02 -45.90 -4.11
CA GLN A 344 -16.10 -46.13 -5.07
C GLN A 344 -17.40 -46.50 -4.34
N PHE A 345 -17.35 -47.30 -3.28
CA PHE A 345 -18.54 -47.64 -2.49
C PHE A 345 -19.10 -46.43 -1.74
N ALA A 346 -18.23 -45.52 -1.27
CA ALA A 346 -18.64 -44.24 -0.72
C ALA A 346 -19.29 -43.30 -1.77
N ILE A 347 -18.85 -43.35 -3.03
CA ILE A 347 -19.50 -42.65 -4.16
C ILE A 347 -20.86 -43.30 -4.46
N ASN A 348 -20.91 -44.62 -4.66
CA ASN A 348 -22.15 -45.36 -4.90
C ASN A 348 -23.20 -45.06 -3.81
N LYS A 349 -22.78 -44.93 -2.54
CA LYS A 349 -23.63 -44.56 -1.41
C LYS A 349 -24.27 -43.17 -1.56
N VAL A 350 -23.53 -42.17 -2.06
CA VAL A 350 -24.07 -40.85 -2.41
C VAL A 350 -25.08 -40.98 -3.56
N ASP A 351 -24.73 -41.70 -4.62
CA ASP A 351 -25.58 -41.90 -5.81
C ASP A 351 -26.91 -42.58 -5.45
N ILE A 352 -26.87 -43.60 -4.58
CA ILE A 352 -28.04 -44.31 -4.05
C ILE A 352 -28.95 -43.35 -3.26
N TYR A 353 -28.38 -42.46 -2.42
CA TYR A 353 -29.17 -41.45 -1.71
C TYR A 353 -29.73 -40.37 -2.66
N GLN A 354 -29.06 -40.05 -3.75
CA GLN A 354 -29.61 -39.15 -4.79
C GLN A 354 -30.77 -39.83 -5.55
N GLN A 355 -30.61 -41.08 -5.99
CA GLN A 355 -31.66 -41.87 -6.64
C GLN A 355 -32.89 -42.04 -5.73
N GLY A 356 -32.67 -42.32 -4.45
CA GLY A 356 -33.72 -42.40 -3.42
C GLY A 356 -34.33 -41.05 -2.99
N ARG A 357 -33.90 -39.92 -3.58
CA ARG A 357 -34.34 -38.55 -3.27
C ARG A 357 -34.14 -38.14 -1.79
N PHE A 358 -32.99 -38.51 -1.21
CA PHE A 358 -32.56 -38.12 0.14
C PHE A 358 -31.41 -37.09 0.11
N PRO A 359 -31.64 -35.83 -0.35
CA PRO A 359 -30.56 -34.86 -0.59
C PRO A 359 -29.74 -34.52 0.67
N SER A 360 -30.37 -34.46 1.85
CA SER A 360 -29.68 -34.21 3.11
C SER A 360 -28.72 -35.35 3.50
N LEU A 361 -29.07 -36.60 3.19
CA LEU A 361 -28.19 -37.75 3.41
C LEU A 361 -27.06 -37.75 2.37
N ALA A 362 -27.37 -37.53 1.10
CA ALA A 362 -26.36 -37.40 0.04
C ALA A 362 -25.33 -36.31 0.38
N LYS A 363 -25.76 -35.13 0.82
CA LYS A 363 -24.85 -34.03 1.25
C LYS A 363 -23.99 -34.41 2.46
N ALA A 364 -24.57 -35.10 3.46
CA ALA A 364 -23.81 -35.58 4.60
C ALA A 364 -22.76 -36.64 4.24
N GLU A 365 -23.05 -37.51 3.25
CA GLU A 365 -22.09 -38.49 2.75
C GLU A 365 -21.01 -37.88 1.84
N LYS A 366 -21.34 -36.85 1.03
CA LYS A 366 -20.32 -36.04 0.32
C LYS A 366 -19.33 -35.41 1.30
N ALA A 367 -19.81 -34.83 2.40
CA ALA A 367 -18.95 -34.25 3.43
C ALA A 367 -18.04 -35.30 4.11
N LYS A 368 -18.55 -36.51 4.39
CA LYS A 368 -17.72 -37.62 4.89
C LYS A 368 -16.71 -38.12 3.86
N TYR A 369 -17.09 -38.19 2.58
CA TYR A 369 -16.18 -38.53 1.49
C TYR A 369 -15.02 -37.54 1.43
N VAL A 370 -15.30 -36.24 1.45
CA VAL A 370 -14.29 -35.17 1.48
C VAL A 370 -13.41 -35.27 2.73
N ALA A 371 -13.99 -35.47 3.92
CA ALA A 371 -13.22 -35.61 5.16
C ALA A 371 -12.33 -36.87 5.22
N THR A 372 -12.68 -37.93 4.48
CA THR A 372 -11.94 -39.21 4.47
C THR A 372 -10.91 -39.28 3.33
N TYR A 373 -11.27 -38.73 2.17
CA TYR A 373 -10.56 -38.92 0.90
C TYR A 373 -10.12 -37.60 0.22
N GLY A 374 -10.37 -36.44 0.83
CA GLY A 374 -9.77 -35.16 0.44
C GLY A 374 -8.35 -34.96 0.99
N ILE A 375 -7.69 -33.85 0.62
CA ILE A 375 -6.26 -33.63 0.91
C ILE A 375 -5.90 -33.56 2.41
N ASP A 376 -6.82 -33.12 3.27
CA ASP A 376 -6.66 -33.14 4.73
C ASP A 376 -7.20 -34.41 5.39
N GLY A 377 -7.78 -35.31 4.59
CA GLY A 377 -8.18 -36.66 5.01
C GLY A 377 -6.99 -37.63 4.98
N PRO A 378 -7.06 -38.75 5.73
CA PRO A 378 -5.91 -39.64 5.95
C PRO A 378 -5.40 -40.37 4.69
N TYR A 379 -6.14 -40.38 3.57
CA TYR A 379 -5.83 -41.24 2.43
C TYR A 379 -5.34 -40.54 1.16
N TRP A 380 -5.71 -39.29 0.89
CA TRP A 380 -5.43 -38.66 -0.41
C TRP A 380 -3.93 -38.58 -0.71
N LEU A 381 -3.13 -38.14 0.27
CA LEU A 381 -1.67 -38.05 0.16
C LEU A 381 -0.96 -39.42 0.17
N MET A 382 -1.65 -40.49 0.58
CA MET A 382 -1.15 -41.88 0.51
C MET A 382 -1.50 -42.57 -0.82
N TRP A 383 -2.31 -41.95 -1.67
CA TRP A 383 -2.73 -42.55 -2.94
C TRP A 383 -1.72 -42.30 -4.05
N SER A 384 -1.51 -43.30 -4.90
CA SER A 384 -0.75 -43.11 -6.13
C SER A 384 -1.49 -42.16 -7.08
N GLU A 385 -0.75 -41.43 -7.92
CA GLU A 385 -1.32 -40.50 -8.90
C GLU A 385 -2.44 -41.11 -9.72
N LYS A 386 -2.34 -42.39 -10.12
CA LYS A 386 -3.41 -43.07 -10.87
C LYS A 386 -4.71 -43.10 -10.07
N ARG A 387 -4.67 -43.38 -8.77
CA ARG A 387 -5.85 -43.42 -7.89
C ARG A 387 -6.39 -42.02 -7.62
N GLN A 388 -5.52 -41.02 -7.43
CA GLN A 388 -5.91 -39.61 -7.34
C GLN A 388 -6.58 -39.12 -8.64
N ARG A 389 -6.05 -39.46 -9.82
CA ARG A 389 -6.66 -39.14 -11.12
C ARG A 389 -7.99 -39.86 -11.36
N THR A 390 -8.19 -41.07 -10.82
CA THR A 390 -9.47 -41.80 -10.92
C THR A 390 -10.57 -41.17 -10.06
N PHE A 391 -10.28 -40.84 -8.80
CA PHE A 391 -11.30 -40.34 -7.86
C PHE A 391 -11.36 -38.81 -7.75
N GLY A 392 -10.32 -38.12 -8.21
CA GLY A 392 -10.17 -36.67 -8.20
C GLY A 392 -11.34 -35.91 -8.84
N PRO A 393 -11.88 -36.29 -10.01
CA PRO A 393 -13.04 -35.62 -10.60
C PRO A 393 -14.29 -35.61 -9.69
N VAL A 394 -14.48 -36.66 -8.89
CA VAL A 394 -15.62 -36.76 -7.95
C VAL A 394 -15.34 -35.99 -6.66
N LEU A 395 -14.12 -36.10 -6.12
CA LEU A 395 -13.67 -35.25 -5.01
C LEU A 395 -13.79 -33.76 -5.36
N LYS A 396 -13.38 -33.37 -6.57
CA LYS A 396 -13.45 -32.02 -7.12
C LYS A 396 -14.90 -31.52 -7.17
N ALA A 397 -15.80 -32.33 -7.73
CA ALA A 397 -17.22 -32.01 -7.78
C ALA A 397 -17.84 -31.83 -6.39
N TYR A 398 -17.54 -32.72 -5.44
CA TYR A 398 -18.07 -32.62 -4.07
C TYR A 398 -17.50 -31.42 -3.31
N LEU A 399 -16.20 -31.12 -3.44
CA LEU A 399 -15.59 -29.94 -2.84
C LEU A 399 -16.16 -28.64 -3.41
N ALA A 400 -16.25 -28.51 -4.74
CA ALA A 400 -16.81 -27.33 -5.38
C ALA A 400 -18.30 -27.12 -5.01
N GLU A 401 -19.11 -28.17 -5.02
CA GLU A 401 -20.52 -28.13 -4.59
C GLU A 401 -20.65 -27.68 -3.13
N MET A 402 -19.87 -28.28 -2.22
CA MET A 402 -19.90 -27.92 -0.80
C MET A 402 -19.42 -26.49 -0.54
N ALA A 403 -18.35 -26.06 -1.21
CA ALA A 403 -17.80 -24.71 -1.11
C ALA A 403 -18.79 -23.65 -1.61
N LEU A 404 -19.40 -23.85 -2.78
CA LEU A 404 -20.38 -22.93 -3.35
C LEU A 404 -21.68 -22.89 -2.53
N ASP A 405 -22.15 -24.03 -2.00
CA ASP A 405 -23.28 -24.07 -1.07
C ASP A 405 -23.00 -23.28 0.22
N GLN A 406 -21.80 -23.43 0.78
CA GLN A 406 -21.39 -22.76 2.01
C GLN A 406 -21.18 -21.25 1.80
N TYR A 407 -20.63 -20.85 0.65
CA TYR A 407 -20.49 -19.45 0.25
C TYR A 407 -21.86 -18.77 0.04
N ARG A 408 -22.79 -19.44 -0.65
CA ARG A 408 -24.18 -18.99 -0.80
C ARG A 408 -24.89 -18.85 0.55
N LEU A 409 -24.75 -19.83 1.44
CA LEU A 409 -25.31 -19.77 2.79
C LEU A 409 -24.79 -18.53 3.55
N ALA A 410 -23.51 -18.19 3.40
CA ALA A 410 -22.93 -16.99 3.98
C ALA A 410 -23.52 -15.69 3.38
N GLN A 411 -23.70 -15.62 2.05
CA GLN A 411 -24.36 -14.49 1.40
C GLN A 411 -25.83 -14.31 1.83
N GLU A 412 -26.58 -15.39 2.00
CA GLU A 412 -27.99 -15.37 2.43
C GLU A 412 -28.15 -15.08 3.94
N THR A 413 -27.08 -15.22 4.74
CA THR A 413 -27.11 -15.03 6.20
C THR A 413 -27.18 -13.55 6.60
N LYS A 414 -28.33 -13.11 7.10
CA LYS A 414 -28.60 -11.70 7.46
C LYS A 414 -27.96 -11.21 8.76
N MET A 415 -27.44 -12.10 9.61
CA MET A 415 -26.81 -11.74 10.89
C MET A 415 -25.29 -11.63 10.69
N SER A 416 -24.74 -10.41 10.71
CA SER A 416 -23.33 -10.13 10.41
C SER A 416 -22.33 -11.05 11.13
N GLN A 417 -22.49 -11.30 12.44
CA GLN A 417 -21.60 -12.19 13.19
C GLN A 417 -21.68 -13.66 12.74
N GLN A 418 -22.86 -14.13 12.33
CA GLN A 418 -23.03 -15.47 11.77
C GLN A 418 -22.50 -15.54 10.34
N GLN A 419 -22.71 -14.49 9.54
CA GLN A 419 -22.21 -14.38 8.18
C GLN A 419 -20.68 -14.48 8.11
N ILE A 420 -19.97 -13.83 9.03
CA ILE A 420 -18.51 -13.98 9.22
C ILE A 420 -18.11 -15.45 9.45
N ILE A 421 -18.87 -16.18 10.27
CA ILE A 421 -18.63 -17.60 10.57
C ILE A 421 -18.91 -18.48 9.34
N GLU A 422 -19.99 -18.23 8.61
CA GLU A 422 -20.33 -18.99 7.41
C GLU A 422 -19.34 -18.72 6.25
N PHE A 423 -18.81 -17.49 6.12
CA PHE A 423 -17.73 -17.18 5.18
C PHE A 423 -16.40 -17.80 5.60
N ALA A 424 -16.09 -17.92 6.90
CA ALA A 424 -14.89 -18.62 7.35
C ALA A 424 -14.92 -20.10 6.93
N LYS A 425 -16.06 -20.79 7.13
CA LYS A 425 -16.26 -22.17 6.64
C LYS A 425 -16.15 -22.28 5.12
N ALA A 426 -16.66 -21.29 4.38
CA ALA A 426 -16.50 -21.24 2.91
C ALA A 426 -15.02 -21.13 2.53
N ALA A 427 -14.27 -20.25 3.19
CA ALA A 427 -12.84 -20.06 2.97
C ALA A 427 -12.03 -21.35 3.25
N ASP A 428 -12.39 -22.13 4.27
CA ASP A 428 -11.69 -23.38 4.59
C ASP A 428 -11.97 -24.50 3.57
N LEU A 429 -13.22 -24.61 3.08
CA LEU A 429 -13.57 -25.54 1.98
C LEU A 429 -12.92 -25.14 0.64
N LEU A 430 -12.86 -23.83 0.36
CA LEU A 430 -12.18 -23.30 -0.82
C LEU A 430 -10.67 -23.48 -0.74
N LEU A 431 -10.04 -23.24 0.42
CA LEU A 431 -8.62 -23.56 0.64
C LEU A 431 -8.34 -25.06 0.43
N GLN A 432 -9.23 -25.94 0.86
CA GLN A 432 -9.09 -27.38 0.63
C GLN A 432 -9.19 -27.73 -0.86
N TYR A 433 -10.07 -27.07 -1.61
CA TYR A 433 -10.15 -27.19 -3.07
C TYR A 433 -8.86 -26.69 -3.75
N GLU A 434 -8.42 -25.46 -3.45
CA GLU A 434 -7.22 -24.86 -4.06
C GLU A 434 -5.97 -25.72 -3.80
N ARG A 435 -5.77 -26.17 -2.55
CA ARG A 435 -4.65 -27.08 -2.21
C ARG A 435 -4.72 -28.44 -2.89
N THR A 436 -5.88 -28.87 -3.37
CA THR A 436 -6.06 -30.17 -4.04
C THR A 436 -5.94 -30.07 -5.57
N PHE A 437 -6.43 -28.98 -6.18
CA PHE A 437 -6.60 -28.89 -7.64
C PHE A 437 -6.00 -27.63 -8.29
N ASN A 438 -6.09 -26.45 -7.66
CA ASN A 438 -5.55 -25.17 -8.15
C ASN A 438 -5.87 -24.87 -9.65
N ASP A 439 -7.09 -25.15 -10.09
CA ASP A 439 -7.46 -25.15 -11.52
C ASP A 439 -8.77 -24.44 -11.87
N ASP A 440 -9.39 -23.72 -10.93
CA ASP A 440 -10.60 -22.93 -11.15
C ASP A 440 -10.45 -21.48 -10.64
N ALA A 441 -10.32 -20.54 -11.57
CA ALA A 441 -10.13 -19.13 -11.26
C ALA A 441 -11.37 -18.45 -10.64
N HIS A 442 -12.56 -19.04 -10.72
CA HIS A 442 -13.71 -18.52 -9.98
C HIS A 442 -13.62 -18.92 -8.51
N LEU A 443 -13.30 -20.18 -8.20
CA LEU A 443 -13.18 -20.67 -6.83
C LEU A 443 -11.99 -20.04 -6.09
N ALA A 444 -10.84 -19.86 -6.76
CA ALA A 444 -9.69 -19.15 -6.20
C ALA A 444 -10.00 -17.67 -5.86
N PHE A 445 -10.84 -17.00 -6.67
CA PHE A 445 -11.33 -15.66 -6.34
C PHE A 445 -12.30 -15.68 -5.14
N LEU A 446 -13.26 -16.62 -5.13
CA LEU A 446 -14.19 -16.79 -4.00
C LEU A 446 -13.48 -17.14 -2.69
N TYR A 447 -12.31 -17.79 -2.73
CA TYR A 447 -11.49 -18.05 -1.55
C TYR A 447 -11.04 -16.73 -0.89
N ALA A 448 -10.48 -15.82 -1.69
CA ALA A 448 -10.02 -14.52 -1.20
C ALA A 448 -11.20 -13.64 -0.72
N GLU A 449 -12.32 -13.62 -1.45
CA GLU A 449 -13.57 -12.97 -1.02
C GLU A 449 -14.09 -13.52 0.33
N SER A 450 -14.06 -14.84 0.51
CA SER A 450 -14.49 -15.50 1.75
C SER A 450 -13.59 -15.15 2.94
N LEU A 451 -12.28 -14.99 2.70
CA LEU A 451 -11.33 -14.52 3.71
C LEU A 451 -11.57 -13.05 4.06
N TYR A 452 -11.84 -12.19 3.06
CA TYR A 452 -12.16 -10.78 3.29
C TYR A 452 -13.44 -10.63 4.10
N ALA A 453 -14.53 -11.29 3.68
CA ALA A 453 -15.84 -11.22 4.32
C ALA A 453 -15.90 -11.92 5.70
N SER A 454 -14.93 -12.77 6.03
CA SER A 454 -14.72 -13.30 7.38
C SER A 454 -13.70 -12.51 8.23
N ASN A 455 -13.31 -11.30 7.79
CA ASN A 455 -12.33 -10.42 8.43
C ASN A 455 -10.90 -11.00 8.59
N GLN A 456 -10.55 -12.02 7.81
CA GLN A 456 -9.23 -12.62 7.80
C GLN A 456 -8.27 -11.84 6.88
N TRP A 457 -8.23 -10.51 7.02
CA TRP A 457 -7.69 -9.58 6.02
C TRP A 457 -6.25 -9.90 5.59
N ARG A 458 -5.38 -10.36 6.51
CA ARG A 458 -4.01 -10.81 6.15
C ARG A 458 -4.04 -11.95 5.14
N ARG A 459 -4.78 -13.04 5.44
CA ARG A 459 -4.95 -14.18 4.52
C ARG A 459 -5.58 -13.72 3.21
N ALA A 460 -6.55 -12.79 3.26
CA ALA A 460 -7.21 -12.24 2.08
C ALA A 460 -6.23 -11.49 1.17
N ILE A 461 -5.40 -10.59 1.72
CA ILE A 461 -4.32 -9.90 1.00
C ILE A 461 -3.42 -10.91 0.28
N ASP A 462 -2.95 -11.93 1.00
CA ASP A 462 -2.01 -12.91 0.46
C ASP A 462 -2.67 -13.77 -0.65
N ALA A 463 -3.95 -14.14 -0.50
CA ALA A 463 -4.73 -14.87 -1.51
C ALA A 463 -5.07 -14.03 -2.75
N TYR A 464 -5.57 -12.80 -2.57
CA TYR A 464 -5.81 -11.86 -3.68
C TYR A 464 -4.53 -11.58 -4.46
N ASN A 465 -3.40 -11.38 -3.79
CA ASN A 465 -2.11 -11.15 -4.44
C ASN A 465 -1.63 -12.36 -5.25
N HIS A 466 -1.79 -13.57 -4.70
CA HIS A 466 -1.48 -14.80 -5.43
C HIS A 466 -2.34 -14.93 -6.70
N PHE A 467 -3.64 -14.71 -6.61
CA PHE A 467 -4.55 -14.72 -7.76
C PHE A 467 -4.21 -13.64 -8.81
N SER A 468 -3.84 -12.45 -8.34
CA SER A 468 -3.59 -11.27 -9.20
C SER A 468 -2.26 -11.33 -9.94
N TYR A 469 -1.21 -11.76 -9.26
CA TYR A 469 0.18 -11.66 -9.71
C TYR A 469 0.86 -13.03 -9.92
N GLY A 470 0.14 -14.13 -9.65
CA GLY A 470 0.59 -15.48 -9.93
C GLY A 470 0.98 -15.69 -11.40
N VAL A 471 2.02 -16.51 -11.61
CA VAL A 471 2.62 -16.80 -12.92
C VAL A 471 2.06 -18.10 -13.53
N GLU A 472 1.11 -18.76 -12.85
CA GLU A 472 0.56 -20.04 -13.25
C GLU A 472 -0.42 -19.91 -14.43
N GLN A 473 -0.37 -20.89 -15.35
CA GLN A 473 -1.10 -20.84 -16.62
C GLN A 473 -2.62 -20.99 -16.48
N SER A 474 -3.11 -21.40 -15.30
CA SER A 474 -4.53 -21.44 -14.91
C SER A 474 -5.15 -20.04 -14.90
N PHE A 475 -4.54 -19.09 -14.19
CA PHE A 475 -5.04 -17.73 -14.00
C PHE A 475 -4.83 -16.79 -15.20
N ALA A 476 -4.10 -17.24 -16.24
CA ALA A 476 -3.71 -16.42 -17.39
C ALA A 476 -4.88 -15.98 -18.31
N ARG A 477 -6.12 -16.39 -18.03
CA ARG A 477 -7.27 -16.24 -18.96
C ARG A 477 -8.22 -15.08 -18.67
N GLU A 478 -8.17 -14.47 -17.48
CA GLU A 478 -9.14 -13.44 -17.06
C GLU A 478 -8.45 -12.19 -16.48
N ARG A 479 -7.89 -11.32 -17.35
CA ARG A 479 -7.20 -10.08 -16.94
C ARG A 479 -8.07 -9.16 -16.05
N GLY A 480 -9.39 -9.13 -16.29
CA GLY A 480 -10.35 -8.34 -15.49
C GLY A 480 -10.39 -8.76 -14.02
N LYS A 481 -10.71 -10.03 -13.73
CA LYS A 481 -10.77 -10.52 -12.33
C LYS A 481 -9.43 -10.39 -11.61
N ARG A 482 -8.29 -10.46 -12.32
CA ARG A 482 -6.96 -10.20 -11.75
C ARG A 482 -6.78 -8.74 -11.30
N ALA A 483 -7.35 -7.77 -12.03
CA ALA A 483 -7.38 -6.38 -11.60
C ALA A 483 -8.33 -6.19 -10.41
N ASP A 484 -9.51 -6.83 -10.43
CA ASP A 484 -10.47 -6.78 -9.31
C ASP A 484 -9.87 -7.35 -8.02
N ALA A 485 -9.23 -8.51 -8.07
CA ALA A 485 -8.54 -9.10 -6.93
C ALA A 485 -7.40 -8.19 -6.42
N ALA A 486 -6.60 -7.61 -7.31
CA ALA A 486 -5.51 -6.72 -6.92
C ALA A 486 -6.02 -5.45 -6.23
N TYR A 487 -7.13 -4.89 -6.72
CA TYR A 487 -7.82 -3.79 -6.06
C TYR A 487 -8.42 -4.21 -4.71
N SER A 488 -9.02 -5.40 -4.61
CA SER A 488 -9.49 -5.97 -3.34
C SER A 488 -8.36 -6.24 -2.34
N ALA A 489 -7.13 -6.51 -2.78
CA ALA A 489 -5.95 -6.55 -1.90
C ALA A 489 -5.64 -5.17 -1.28
N ILE A 490 -5.76 -4.09 -2.06
CA ILE A 490 -5.64 -2.71 -1.56
C ILE A 490 -6.76 -2.41 -0.55
N LEU A 491 -8.01 -2.80 -0.85
CA LEU A 491 -9.13 -2.68 0.10
C LEU A 491 -8.93 -3.52 1.36
N ALA A 492 -8.27 -4.68 1.27
CA ALA A 492 -7.94 -5.53 2.40
C ALA A 492 -6.80 -4.95 3.26
N PHE A 493 -5.83 -4.26 2.66
CA PHE A 493 -4.89 -3.43 3.43
C PHE A 493 -5.58 -2.26 4.12
N ASN A 494 -6.54 -1.60 3.46
CA ASN A 494 -7.31 -0.52 4.06
C ASN A 494 -8.17 -1.03 5.24
N ALA A 495 -8.76 -2.24 5.11
CA ALA A 495 -9.52 -2.91 6.17
C ALA A 495 -8.62 -3.35 7.36
N LEU A 496 -7.43 -3.87 7.07
CA LEU A 496 -6.43 -4.24 8.08
C LEU A 496 -5.90 -3.02 8.87
N ASN A 497 -5.84 -1.86 8.23
CA ASN A 497 -5.29 -0.62 8.78
C ASN A 497 -6.38 0.43 9.12
N VAL A 498 -7.62 0.02 9.41
CA VAL A 498 -8.73 0.95 9.72
C VAL A 498 -8.37 1.87 10.90
N GLY A 499 -8.49 3.17 10.67
CA GLY A 499 -8.17 4.21 11.66
C GLY A 499 -6.68 4.50 11.83
N ALA A 500 -5.80 3.74 11.17
CA ALA A 500 -4.36 4.00 11.14
C ALA A 500 -3.96 4.80 9.90
N VAL A 501 -2.87 5.59 10.01
CA VAL A 501 -2.20 6.17 8.85
C VAL A 501 -1.44 5.06 8.12
N MET A 502 -1.54 5.01 6.78
CA MET A 502 -0.81 4.06 5.92
C MET A 502 0.66 3.91 6.38
N PRO A 503 1.16 2.70 6.71
CA PRO A 503 2.46 2.55 7.35
C PRO A 503 3.61 3.20 6.57
N LYS A 504 4.38 4.07 7.24
CA LYS A 504 5.56 4.71 6.65
C LYS A 504 6.61 3.66 6.24
N PRO A 505 7.40 3.91 5.18
CA PRO A 505 8.54 3.06 4.84
C PRO A 505 9.56 3.06 5.99
N ILE A 506 10.20 1.91 6.19
CA ILE A 506 11.33 1.75 7.10
C ILE A 506 12.60 2.05 6.29
N VAL A 507 13.57 2.74 6.90
CA VAL A 507 14.92 2.90 6.35
C VAL A 507 15.83 1.98 7.15
N ASN A 508 16.62 1.13 6.49
CA ASN A 508 17.57 0.26 7.17
C ASN A 508 18.87 1.02 7.52
N ASP A 509 19.78 0.38 8.26
CA ASP A 509 21.06 0.97 8.68
C ASP A 509 21.98 1.36 7.51
N GLU A 510 21.72 0.85 6.31
CA GLU A 510 22.43 1.16 5.05
C GLU A 510 21.82 2.36 4.30
N GLY A 511 20.74 2.95 4.81
CA GLY A 511 20.00 4.04 4.16
C GLY A 511 18.99 3.58 3.10
N VAL A 512 18.80 2.28 2.90
CA VAL A 512 17.88 1.72 1.91
C VAL A 512 16.44 1.84 2.40
N LYS A 513 15.59 2.44 1.56
CA LYS A 513 14.18 2.75 1.85
C LYS A 513 13.26 1.58 1.52
N GLN A 514 12.91 0.78 2.52
CA GLN A 514 11.97 -0.33 2.40
C GLN A 514 10.52 0.17 2.45
N LEU A 515 9.87 0.27 1.29
CA LEU A 515 8.44 0.55 1.19
C LEU A 515 7.60 -0.47 1.98
N SER A 516 6.52 0.02 2.61
CA SER A 516 5.53 -0.82 3.29
C SER A 516 4.77 -1.69 2.27
N GLU A 517 4.20 -2.79 2.74
CA GLU A 517 3.53 -3.76 1.84
C GLU A 517 2.31 -3.14 1.13
N GLN A 518 1.57 -2.27 1.81
CA GLN A 518 0.45 -1.52 1.23
C GLN A 518 0.91 -0.60 0.10
N GLU A 519 2.01 0.15 0.27
CA GLU A 519 2.57 0.99 -0.81
C GLU A 519 3.08 0.16 -1.99
N LYS A 520 3.75 -0.97 -1.71
CA LYS A 520 4.18 -1.91 -2.76
C LYS A 520 2.97 -2.44 -3.54
N ASN A 521 1.87 -2.75 -2.85
CA ASN A 521 0.66 -3.29 -3.46
C ASN A 521 -0.02 -2.28 -4.40
N VAL A 522 -0.17 -1.02 -3.95
CA VAL A 522 -0.72 0.07 -4.77
C VAL A 522 0.15 0.35 -6.01
N LEU A 523 1.48 0.40 -5.84
CA LEU A 523 2.40 0.61 -6.97
C LEU A 523 2.40 -0.56 -7.94
N GLN A 524 2.39 -1.81 -7.44
CA GLN A 524 2.32 -3.01 -8.27
C GLN A 524 1.01 -3.08 -9.06
N PHE A 525 -0.12 -2.70 -8.45
CA PHE A 525 -1.41 -2.63 -9.13
C PHE A 525 -1.34 -1.63 -10.29
N ALA A 526 -0.92 -0.39 -10.02
CA ALA A 526 -0.81 0.63 -11.05
C ALA A 526 0.16 0.26 -12.19
N GLN A 527 1.27 -0.42 -11.87
CA GLN A 527 2.24 -0.88 -12.88
C GLN A 527 1.75 -2.08 -13.70
N THR A 528 0.89 -2.95 -13.14
CA THR A 528 0.41 -4.18 -13.80
C THR A 528 -0.88 -3.95 -14.58
N PHE A 529 -1.71 -3.02 -14.10
CA PHE A 529 -3.05 -2.74 -14.61
C PHE A 529 -3.18 -1.25 -15.00
N THR A 530 -2.21 -0.75 -15.78
CA THR A 530 -2.16 0.63 -16.32
C THR A 530 -3.44 1.10 -17.02
N ASP A 531 -4.19 0.14 -17.56
CA ASP A 531 -5.39 0.36 -18.37
C ASP A 531 -6.68 0.32 -17.51
N ASP A 532 -6.57 -0.01 -16.22
CA ASP A 532 -7.68 -0.02 -15.28
C ASP A 532 -7.92 1.40 -14.72
N PRO A 533 -9.15 1.94 -14.75
CA PRO A 533 -9.41 3.31 -14.30
C PRO A 533 -9.05 3.53 -12.82
N ARG A 534 -9.14 2.50 -11.98
CA ARG A 534 -8.83 2.58 -10.54
C ARG A 534 -7.35 2.82 -10.27
N ALA A 535 -6.46 2.55 -11.22
CA ALA A 535 -5.02 2.76 -11.07
C ALA A 535 -4.67 4.23 -10.81
N VAL A 536 -5.40 5.15 -11.46
CA VAL A 536 -5.27 6.59 -11.26
C VAL A 536 -5.71 7.00 -9.85
N ASP A 537 -6.86 6.49 -9.40
CA ASP A 537 -7.41 6.81 -8.08
C ASP A 537 -6.49 6.33 -6.93
N VAL A 538 -6.01 5.09 -6.97
CA VAL A 538 -5.14 4.59 -5.88
C VAL A 538 -3.76 5.24 -5.87
N LEU A 539 -3.24 5.69 -7.03
CA LEU A 539 -2.04 6.52 -7.09
C LEU A 539 -2.30 7.93 -6.53
N PHE A 540 -3.50 8.49 -6.73
CA PHE A 540 -3.89 9.78 -6.18
C PHE A 540 -4.01 9.72 -4.64
N ASP A 541 -4.62 8.68 -4.10
CA ASP A 541 -4.71 8.46 -2.65
C ASP A 541 -3.32 8.23 -2.04
N LEU A 542 -2.46 7.45 -2.70
CA LEU A 542 -1.06 7.25 -2.31
C LEU A 542 -0.25 8.57 -2.32
N MET A 543 -0.45 9.42 -3.33
CA MET A 543 0.15 10.76 -3.41
C MET A 543 -0.30 11.63 -2.22
N GLY A 544 -1.60 11.64 -1.92
CA GLY A 544 -2.17 12.36 -0.77
C GLY A 544 -1.63 11.87 0.57
N HIS A 545 -1.54 10.55 0.78
CA HIS A 545 -0.94 9.97 1.98
C HIS A 545 0.55 10.32 2.11
N ARG A 546 1.33 10.27 1.02
CA ARG A 546 2.75 10.65 1.02
C ARG A 546 2.94 12.12 1.38
N TYR A 547 2.12 13.02 0.82
CA TYR A 547 2.13 14.45 1.18
C TYR A 547 1.79 14.67 2.67
N ALA A 548 0.68 14.09 3.15
CA ALA A 548 0.25 14.20 4.55
C ALA A 548 1.26 13.62 5.56
N GLN A 549 2.13 12.71 5.13
CA GLN A 549 3.22 12.15 5.93
C GLN A 549 4.52 12.99 5.93
N ALA A 550 4.51 14.15 5.27
CA ALA A 550 5.67 15.00 4.96
C ALA A 550 6.75 14.32 4.09
N ARG A 551 6.36 13.34 3.26
CA ARG A 551 7.26 12.61 2.35
C ARG A 551 7.23 13.23 0.97
N TYR A 552 7.68 14.47 0.89
CA TYR A 552 7.52 15.34 -0.28
C TYR A 552 8.13 14.76 -1.56
N ASP A 553 9.32 14.14 -1.51
CA ASP A 553 9.91 13.46 -2.68
C ASP A 553 9.05 12.31 -3.20
N ASP A 554 8.44 11.52 -2.31
CA ASP A 554 7.56 10.42 -2.73
C ASP A 554 6.25 10.97 -3.34
N ALA A 555 5.72 12.07 -2.78
CA ALA A 555 4.53 12.74 -3.31
C ALA A 555 4.80 13.34 -4.70
N ILE A 556 5.93 14.03 -4.88
CA ILE A 556 6.40 14.59 -6.17
C ILE A 556 6.58 13.47 -7.21
N ASN A 557 7.23 12.36 -6.85
CA ASN A 557 7.39 11.23 -7.75
C ASN A 557 6.04 10.59 -8.15
N THR A 558 5.07 10.55 -7.23
CA THR A 558 3.71 10.04 -7.54
C THR A 558 2.94 11.02 -8.43
N ALA A 559 3.03 12.31 -8.16
CA ALA A 559 2.44 13.36 -8.99
C ALA A 559 3.03 13.39 -10.41
N ASN A 560 4.34 13.24 -10.54
CA ASN A 560 5.01 13.11 -11.85
C ASN A 560 4.54 11.85 -12.60
N THR A 561 4.34 10.73 -11.88
CA THR A 561 3.80 9.49 -12.47
C THR A 561 2.36 9.68 -12.98
N LEU A 562 1.53 10.40 -12.23
CA LEU A 562 0.16 10.76 -12.66
C LEU A 562 0.17 11.73 -13.86
N MET A 563 1.02 12.75 -13.87
CA MET A 563 1.11 13.68 -15.00
C MET A 563 1.69 13.05 -16.28
N ALA A 564 2.46 11.97 -16.17
CA ALA A 564 3.02 11.20 -17.27
C ALA A 564 2.21 9.93 -17.60
N TRP A 565 0.98 9.81 -17.11
CA TRP A 565 0.18 8.60 -17.27
C TRP A 565 -0.21 8.34 -18.73
N PRO A 566 -0.20 7.07 -19.23
CA PRO A 566 -0.41 6.79 -20.65
C PRO A 566 -1.83 7.07 -21.18
N SER A 567 -2.84 7.07 -20.31
CA SER A 567 -4.25 7.30 -20.65
C SER A 567 -4.76 8.64 -20.14
N THR A 568 -5.83 9.15 -20.75
CA THR A 568 -6.37 10.49 -20.45
C THR A 568 -6.96 10.58 -19.04
N ILE A 569 -6.25 11.23 -18.13
CA ILE A 569 -6.74 11.60 -16.80
C ILE A 569 -7.62 12.86 -16.88
N GLU A 570 -8.63 12.95 -16.02
CA GLU A 570 -9.46 14.15 -15.85
C GLU A 570 -8.61 15.39 -15.49
N THR A 571 -8.87 16.53 -16.14
CA THR A 571 -8.12 17.78 -15.92
C THR A 571 -8.13 18.23 -14.45
N ALA A 572 -9.19 17.97 -13.69
CA ALA A 572 -9.25 18.24 -12.25
C ALA A 572 -8.20 17.45 -11.47
N ARG A 573 -8.13 16.12 -11.66
CA ARG A 573 -7.12 15.24 -11.04
C ARG A 573 -5.68 15.66 -11.42
N LEU A 574 -5.45 16.09 -12.66
CA LEU A 574 -4.14 16.59 -13.09
C LEU A 574 -3.75 17.90 -12.39
N ILE A 575 -4.67 18.86 -12.26
CA ILE A 575 -4.47 20.11 -11.51
C ILE A 575 -4.15 19.82 -10.05
N ASP A 576 -4.88 18.88 -9.42
CA ASP A 576 -4.66 18.55 -8.02
C ASP A 576 -3.32 17.83 -7.79
N ALA A 577 -2.86 17.01 -8.76
CA ALA A 577 -1.51 16.43 -8.74
C ALA A 577 -0.41 17.49 -8.91
N GLN A 578 -0.59 18.47 -9.82
CA GLN A 578 0.29 19.62 -9.93
C GLN A 578 0.31 20.45 -8.63
N LEU A 579 -0.83 20.59 -7.93
CA LEU A 579 -0.90 21.29 -6.65
C LEU A 579 -0.15 20.55 -5.54
N ILE A 580 -0.34 19.25 -5.39
CA ILE A 580 0.41 18.47 -4.39
C ILE A 580 1.92 18.50 -4.68
N LYS A 581 2.33 18.47 -5.96
CA LYS A 581 3.73 18.70 -6.36
C LYS A 581 4.20 20.10 -5.93
N SER A 582 3.47 21.16 -6.29
CA SER A 582 3.79 22.56 -5.94
C SER A 582 3.94 22.76 -4.43
N HIS A 583 3.00 22.22 -3.65
CA HIS A 583 3.01 22.25 -2.19
C HIS A 583 4.15 21.42 -1.58
N SER A 584 4.50 20.29 -2.18
CA SER A 584 5.63 19.44 -1.74
C SER A 584 6.96 20.17 -1.92
N VAL A 585 7.20 20.75 -3.10
CA VAL A 585 8.39 21.54 -3.42
C VAL A 585 8.51 22.77 -2.50
N TYR A 586 7.41 23.48 -2.25
CA TYR A 586 7.36 24.57 -1.27
C TYR A 586 7.73 24.11 0.14
N ASN A 587 7.16 23.00 0.61
CA ASN A 587 7.43 22.46 1.95
C ASN A 587 8.83 21.85 2.11
N GLN A 588 9.55 21.59 1.01
CA GLN A 588 10.98 21.26 1.01
C GLN A 588 11.89 22.50 1.09
N GLY A 589 11.32 23.71 1.11
CA GLY A 589 12.07 24.97 1.06
C GLY A 589 12.61 25.33 -0.33
N GLN A 590 12.23 24.60 -1.39
CA GLN A 590 12.71 24.81 -2.75
C GLN A 590 11.91 25.93 -3.45
N TYR A 591 11.87 27.12 -2.83
CA TYR A 591 10.95 28.19 -3.19
C TYR A 591 11.06 28.64 -4.65
N GLN A 592 12.28 28.67 -5.21
CA GLN A 592 12.52 28.99 -6.62
C GLN A 592 11.79 28.03 -7.58
N GLN A 593 11.77 26.73 -7.28
CA GLN A 593 11.01 25.77 -8.08
C GLN A 593 9.51 25.87 -7.79
N ALA A 594 9.10 26.06 -6.53
CA ALA A 594 7.69 26.19 -6.16
C ALA A 594 6.99 27.34 -6.92
N ILE A 595 7.68 28.47 -7.14
CA ILE A 595 7.21 29.58 -8.00
C ILE A 595 6.82 29.06 -9.39
N THR A 596 7.71 28.35 -10.07
CA THR A 596 7.48 27.79 -11.42
C THR A 596 6.31 26.82 -11.44
N GLU A 597 6.20 25.95 -10.44
CA GLU A 597 5.13 24.95 -10.34
C GLU A 597 3.76 25.63 -10.14
N TYR A 598 3.64 26.59 -9.21
CA TYR A 598 2.40 27.35 -9.01
C TYR A 598 2.02 28.21 -10.23
N GLU A 599 2.97 28.77 -10.96
CA GLU A 599 2.71 29.47 -12.23
C GLU A 599 2.20 28.50 -13.33
N GLN A 600 2.70 27.27 -13.36
CA GLN A 600 2.17 26.23 -14.25
C GLN A 600 0.73 25.81 -13.88
N VAL A 601 0.39 25.73 -12.59
CA VAL A 601 -1.01 25.51 -12.17
C VAL A 601 -1.91 26.69 -12.59
N LEU A 602 -1.44 27.93 -12.39
CA LEU A 602 -2.21 29.13 -12.73
C LEU A 602 -2.41 29.34 -14.25
N THR A 603 -1.52 28.82 -15.10
CA THR A 603 -1.74 28.78 -16.56
C THR A 603 -2.67 27.65 -16.99
N THR A 604 -2.70 26.53 -16.27
CA THR A 604 -3.60 25.39 -16.53
C THR A 604 -5.04 25.65 -16.08
N LEU A 605 -5.23 26.41 -15.01
CA LEU A 605 -6.55 26.72 -14.43
C LEU A 605 -7.40 27.65 -15.33
N PRO A 606 -8.73 27.43 -15.43
CA PRO A 606 -9.66 28.40 -16.01
C PRO A 606 -9.58 29.77 -15.33
N VAL A 607 -9.79 30.86 -16.06
CA VAL A 607 -9.66 32.25 -15.56
C VAL A 607 -10.62 32.57 -14.40
N ARG A 608 -11.77 31.88 -14.31
CA ARG A 608 -12.80 32.06 -13.28
C ARG A 608 -12.83 30.95 -12.21
N ASP A 609 -11.81 30.08 -12.15
CA ASP A 609 -11.74 29.05 -11.10
C ASP A 609 -11.43 29.69 -9.72
N GLU A 610 -12.25 29.40 -8.72
CA GLU A 610 -12.15 29.99 -7.38
C GLU A 610 -10.82 29.67 -6.68
N ARG A 611 -10.18 28.55 -7.03
CA ARG A 611 -8.87 28.14 -6.47
C ARG A 611 -7.75 29.11 -6.85
N ARG A 612 -7.89 29.89 -7.94
CA ARG A 612 -6.86 30.85 -8.39
C ARG A 612 -6.40 31.80 -7.30
N THR A 613 -7.29 32.30 -6.45
CA THR A 613 -6.94 33.25 -5.38
C THR A 613 -6.07 32.59 -4.31
N VAL A 614 -6.39 31.36 -3.90
CA VAL A 614 -5.58 30.59 -2.94
C VAL A 614 -4.20 30.29 -3.54
N ILE A 615 -4.14 29.91 -4.81
CA ILE A 615 -2.90 29.52 -5.48
C ILE A 615 -2.02 30.74 -5.79
N SER A 616 -2.63 31.90 -6.11
CA SER A 616 -1.94 33.19 -6.20
C SER A 616 -1.32 33.61 -4.87
N ASN A 617 -2.00 33.35 -3.74
CA ASN A 617 -1.42 33.56 -2.41
C ASN A 617 -0.25 32.61 -2.10
N ASN A 618 -0.31 31.35 -2.54
CA ASN A 618 0.78 30.39 -2.39
C ASN A 618 2.01 30.75 -3.26
N LEU A 619 1.78 31.23 -4.49
CA LEU A 619 2.81 31.83 -5.35
C LEU A 619 3.43 33.05 -4.67
N ALA A 620 2.62 33.95 -4.11
CA ALA A 620 3.09 35.13 -3.39
C ALA A 620 3.95 34.77 -2.16
N ALA A 621 3.56 33.75 -1.39
CA ALA A 621 4.35 33.23 -0.27
C ALA A 621 5.66 32.58 -0.73
N SER A 622 5.67 31.91 -1.88
CA SER A 622 6.88 31.32 -2.48
C SER A 622 7.86 32.40 -2.93
N LEU A 623 7.37 33.42 -3.64
CA LEU A 623 8.14 34.62 -4.00
C LEU A 623 8.69 35.32 -2.74
N PHE A 624 7.87 35.47 -1.68
CA PHE A 624 8.28 36.14 -0.45
C PHE A 624 9.43 35.39 0.25
N ASN A 625 9.28 34.08 0.44
CA ASN A 625 10.30 33.28 1.10
C ASN A 625 11.60 33.21 0.28
N TYR A 626 11.52 33.11 -1.05
CA TYR A 626 12.69 33.16 -1.92
C TYR A 626 13.40 34.52 -1.88
N ALA A 627 12.64 35.62 -1.78
CA ALA A 627 13.22 36.95 -1.61
C ALA A 627 13.94 37.11 -0.25
N GLU A 628 13.42 36.54 0.85
CA GLU A 628 14.13 36.52 2.14
C GLU A 628 15.33 35.58 2.16
N GLU A 629 15.31 34.46 1.41
CA GLU A 629 16.47 33.59 1.21
C GLU A 629 17.61 34.35 0.49
N LEU A 630 17.28 35.06 -0.59
CA LEU A 630 18.22 35.94 -1.29
C LEU A 630 18.71 37.09 -0.39
N ALA A 631 17.81 37.72 0.38
CA ALA A 631 18.17 38.84 1.25
C ALA A 631 19.07 38.42 2.43
N SER A 632 18.79 37.29 3.06
CA SER A 632 19.64 36.70 4.11
C SER A 632 20.99 36.22 3.57
N SER A 633 21.04 35.79 2.30
CA SER A 633 22.27 35.52 1.53
C SER A 633 22.98 36.81 1.05
N ASN A 634 22.55 38.00 1.49
CA ASN A 634 23.06 39.31 1.12
C ASN A 634 22.95 39.67 -0.39
N GLN A 635 22.14 38.92 -1.16
CA GLN A 635 21.84 39.18 -2.57
C GLN A 635 20.71 40.20 -2.72
N LEU A 636 20.86 41.37 -2.09
CA LEU A 636 19.75 42.32 -1.86
C LEU A 636 19.06 42.82 -3.14
N GLN A 637 19.79 42.95 -4.26
CA GLN A 637 19.17 43.36 -5.53
C GLN A 637 18.25 42.27 -6.08
N ALA A 638 18.71 41.02 -6.11
CA ALA A 638 17.88 39.89 -6.54
C ALA A 638 16.64 39.72 -5.64
N ALA A 639 16.79 39.95 -4.32
CA ALA A 639 15.65 39.98 -3.41
C ALA A 639 14.62 41.08 -3.78
N VAL A 640 15.07 42.30 -4.09
CA VAL A 640 14.22 43.39 -4.58
C VAL A 640 13.50 42.98 -5.88
N ASP A 641 14.22 42.38 -6.83
CA ASP A 641 13.66 41.96 -8.12
C ASP A 641 12.56 40.88 -7.96
N ILE A 642 12.70 39.96 -6.99
CA ILE A 642 11.65 39.00 -6.65
C ILE A 642 10.48 39.67 -5.91
N TYR A 643 10.72 40.61 -4.97
CA TYR A 643 9.65 41.34 -4.31
C TYR A 643 8.81 42.20 -5.27
N LEU A 644 9.44 42.78 -6.30
CA LEU A 644 8.75 43.50 -7.38
C LEU A 644 7.83 42.59 -8.21
N GLN A 645 8.09 41.27 -8.25
CA GLN A 645 7.16 40.30 -8.83
C GLN A 645 5.92 40.07 -7.95
N ILE A 646 6.01 40.11 -6.62
CA ILE A 646 4.83 40.03 -5.73
C ILE A 646 3.90 41.23 -5.96
N LEU A 647 4.50 42.42 -6.06
CA LEU A 647 3.79 43.67 -6.33
C LEU A 647 2.95 43.69 -7.61
N SER A 648 3.35 42.89 -8.62
CA SER A 648 2.83 42.90 -9.99
C SER A 648 2.09 41.62 -10.40
N LYS A 649 2.61 40.43 -10.08
CA LYS A 649 1.96 39.13 -10.36
C LYS A 649 0.86 38.76 -9.37
N THR A 650 0.97 39.20 -8.11
CA THR A 650 0.05 38.80 -7.03
C THR A 650 -0.51 40.01 -6.26
N PRO A 651 -1.18 40.96 -6.96
CA PRO A 651 -1.55 42.27 -6.42
C PRO A 651 -2.50 42.23 -5.21
N ASP A 652 -3.33 41.19 -5.09
CA ASP A 652 -4.32 41.04 -4.01
C ASP A 652 -3.79 40.21 -2.82
N SER A 653 -2.51 39.80 -2.85
CA SER A 653 -1.96 38.88 -1.85
C SER A 653 -1.67 39.54 -0.49
N PRO A 654 -1.92 38.85 0.65
CA PRO A 654 -1.67 39.41 1.99
C PRO A 654 -0.22 39.87 2.22
N VAL A 655 0.75 39.18 1.59
CA VAL A 655 2.17 39.50 1.72
C VAL A 655 2.61 40.73 0.90
N ARG A 656 1.80 41.20 -0.06
CA ARG A 656 2.17 42.34 -0.93
C ARG A 656 2.55 43.60 -0.14
N LYS A 657 1.85 43.88 0.97
CA LYS A 657 2.17 45.05 1.82
C LYS A 657 3.61 44.92 2.36
N LEU A 658 3.94 43.80 2.99
CA LEU A 658 5.27 43.59 3.56
C LEU A 658 6.35 43.54 2.46
N ALA A 659 6.06 42.91 1.31
CA ALA A 659 6.93 42.92 0.13
C ALA A 659 7.24 44.35 -0.36
N HIS A 660 6.23 45.22 -0.47
CA HIS A 660 6.42 46.61 -0.89
C HIS A 660 7.27 47.42 0.09
N PHE A 661 7.08 47.22 1.40
CA PHE A 661 7.93 47.83 2.41
C PHE A 661 9.38 47.32 2.31
N ASN A 662 9.55 46.00 2.15
CA ASN A 662 10.86 45.37 2.01
C ASN A 662 11.63 45.85 0.78
N VAL A 663 10.98 46.05 -0.38
CA VAL A 663 11.59 46.70 -1.56
C VAL A 663 12.25 48.03 -1.17
N ALA A 664 11.50 48.92 -0.51
CA ALA A 664 12.02 50.22 -0.07
C ALA A 664 13.19 50.09 0.92
N GLN A 665 13.09 49.18 1.91
CA GLN A 665 14.16 48.97 2.90
C GLN A 665 15.43 48.37 2.29
N TYR A 666 15.31 47.46 1.31
CA TYR A 666 16.46 46.83 0.66
C TYR A 666 17.12 47.75 -0.38
N LEU A 667 16.35 48.54 -1.14
CA LEU A 667 16.88 49.62 -1.99
C LEU A 667 17.65 50.68 -1.17
N TYR A 668 17.14 51.04 0.01
CA TYR A 668 17.83 51.93 0.94
C TYR A 668 19.18 51.34 1.42
N LYS A 669 19.21 50.05 1.79
CA LYS A 669 20.46 49.34 2.15
C LYS A 669 21.47 49.29 0.99
N LEU A 670 20.99 49.12 -0.24
CA LEU A 670 21.78 49.19 -1.48
C LEU A 670 22.26 50.61 -1.84
N ARG A 671 21.78 51.65 -1.14
CA ARG A 671 21.97 53.07 -1.48
C ARG A 671 21.36 53.50 -2.81
N HIS A 672 20.40 52.75 -3.33
CA HIS A 672 19.56 53.14 -4.47
C HIS A 672 18.50 54.13 -3.97
N PHE A 673 18.97 55.31 -3.56
CA PHE A 673 18.20 56.25 -2.75
C PHE A 673 16.99 56.84 -3.49
N GLU A 674 17.08 57.07 -4.80
CA GLU A 674 15.97 57.61 -5.61
C GLU A 674 14.83 56.59 -5.73
N ASP A 675 15.16 55.32 -6.03
CA ASP A 675 14.19 54.22 -6.08
C ASP A 675 13.58 53.97 -4.69
N ALA A 676 14.39 53.98 -3.63
CA ALA A 676 13.92 53.83 -2.25
C ALA A 676 12.91 54.94 -1.89
N VAL A 677 13.21 56.20 -2.23
CA VAL A 677 12.29 57.34 -2.04
C VAL A 677 10.99 57.15 -2.83
N ALA A 678 11.07 56.73 -4.10
CA ALA A 678 9.88 56.50 -4.92
C ALA A 678 8.97 55.40 -4.33
N GLN A 679 9.55 54.29 -3.87
CA GLN A 679 8.83 53.18 -3.25
C GLN A 679 8.28 53.53 -1.87
N LEU A 680 9.00 54.33 -1.06
CA LEU A 680 8.50 54.86 0.21
C LEU A 680 7.28 55.76 0.03
N ILE A 681 7.31 56.68 -0.95
CA ILE A 681 6.18 57.57 -1.27
C ILE A 681 4.99 56.76 -1.81
N ALA A 682 5.24 55.78 -2.69
CA ALA A 682 4.21 54.88 -3.19
C ALA A 682 3.58 54.04 -2.05
N PHE A 683 4.37 53.57 -1.10
CA PHE A 683 3.88 52.84 0.07
C PHE A 683 3.01 53.73 0.96
N GLN A 684 3.48 54.92 1.31
CA GLN A 684 2.76 55.88 2.15
C GLN A 684 1.42 56.31 1.51
N SER A 685 1.38 56.42 0.18
CA SER A 685 0.17 56.72 -0.60
C SER A 685 -0.84 55.56 -0.61
N LEU A 686 -0.37 54.31 -0.75
CA LEU A 686 -1.23 53.12 -0.77
C LEU A 686 -1.69 52.67 0.62
N TYR A 687 -0.89 52.92 1.66
CA TYR A 687 -1.10 52.42 3.02
C TYR A 687 -1.02 53.53 4.09
N PRO A 688 -1.72 54.68 3.94
CA PRO A 688 -1.50 55.88 4.76
C PRO A 688 -1.85 55.74 6.25
N ALA A 689 -2.65 54.72 6.62
CA ALA A 689 -3.04 54.43 8.00
C ALA A 689 -2.26 53.26 8.63
N ASP A 690 -1.29 52.68 7.92
CA ASP A 690 -0.55 51.51 8.38
C ASP A 690 0.57 51.87 9.37
N GLU A 691 0.91 50.96 10.29
CA GLU A 691 1.99 51.15 11.25
C GLU A 691 3.35 51.34 10.56
N LEU A 692 3.60 50.62 9.46
CA LEU A 692 4.82 50.75 8.66
C LEU A 692 4.96 52.15 8.02
N SER A 693 3.85 52.85 7.79
CA SER A 693 3.85 54.21 7.22
C SER A 693 4.24 55.29 8.23
N GLN A 694 4.10 55.05 9.54
CA GLN A 694 4.27 56.09 10.57
C GLN A 694 5.67 56.70 10.63
N ASN A 695 6.69 55.93 10.22
CA ASN A 695 8.09 56.36 10.25
C ASN A 695 8.67 56.70 8.87
N ILE A 696 7.87 56.61 7.79
CA ILE A 696 8.36 56.86 6.42
C ILE A 696 8.87 58.29 6.26
N ASP A 697 8.21 59.28 6.86
CA ASP A 697 8.68 60.67 6.82
C ASP A 697 10.11 60.82 7.38
N VAL A 698 10.41 60.09 8.45
CA VAL A 698 11.73 60.08 9.11
C VAL A 698 12.77 59.38 8.23
N GLN A 699 12.40 58.30 7.54
CA GLN A 699 13.27 57.62 6.57
C GLN A 699 13.58 58.53 5.37
N LEU A 700 12.56 59.14 4.76
CA LEU A 700 12.72 60.11 3.66
C LEU A 700 13.65 61.26 4.06
N ALA A 701 13.44 61.86 5.24
CA ALA A 701 14.30 62.90 5.78
C ALA A 701 15.76 62.45 5.96
N SER A 702 16.00 61.19 6.37
CA SER A 702 17.34 60.63 6.52
C SER A 702 18.01 60.30 5.18
N ILE A 703 17.24 59.89 4.17
CA ILE A 703 17.74 59.65 2.81
C ILE A 703 18.20 60.96 2.17
N TYR A 704 17.36 62.00 2.18
CA TYR A 704 17.74 63.30 1.64
C TYR A 704 18.95 63.92 2.37
N GLU A 705 19.07 63.71 3.68
CA GLU A 705 20.24 64.12 4.47
C GLU A 705 21.53 63.36 4.05
N GLN A 706 21.44 62.07 3.74
CA GLN A 706 22.56 61.28 3.22
C GLN A 706 22.93 61.65 1.77
N GLN A 707 21.95 62.00 0.94
CA GLN A 707 22.16 62.55 -0.41
C GLN A 707 22.70 63.98 -0.41
N GLN A 708 22.74 64.66 0.75
CA GLN A 708 23.02 66.10 0.89
C GLN A 708 22.01 66.99 0.14
N ASP A 709 20.81 66.48 -0.12
CA ASP A 709 19.67 67.28 -0.59
C ASP A 709 19.07 68.04 0.59
N TRP A 710 19.76 69.12 0.98
CA TRP A 710 19.43 69.89 2.16
C TRP A 710 18.04 70.53 2.10
N ASP A 711 17.50 70.81 0.90
CA ASP A 711 16.17 71.41 0.73
C ASP A 711 15.05 70.40 0.95
N LYS A 712 15.13 69.21 0.31
CA LYS A 712 14.17 68.13 0.59
C LYS A 712 14.29 67.62 2.03
N ALA A 713 15.52 67.50 2.56
CA ALA A 713 15.76 67.12 3.95
C ALA A 713 15.16 68.12 4.95
N ALA A 714 15.33 69.42 4.71
CA ALA A 714 14.74 70.47 5.55
C ALA A 714 13.21 70.50 5.43
N THR A 715 12.66 70.38 4.22
CA THR A 715 11.22 70.35 3.98
C THR A 715 10.56 69.15 4.68
N GLN A 716 11.16 67.95 4.58
CA GLN A 716 10.65 66.76 5.24
C GLN A 716 10.79 66.84 6.77
N ARG A 717 11.93 67.32 7.30
CA ARG A 717 12.09 67.56 8.74
C ARG A 717 11.16 68.66 9.27
N LEU A 718 10.78 69.65 8.47
CA LEU A 718 9.78 70.65 8.83
C LEU A 718 8.38 70.02 8.94
N ALA A 719 7.99 69.13 8.03
CA ALA A 719 6.73 68.40 8.12
C ALA A 719 6.63 67.56 9.41
N ILE A 720 7.68 66.78 9.71
CA ILE A 720 7.80 66.02 10.98
C ILE A 720 7.69 66.98 12.19
N ALA A 721 8.45 68.07 12.19
CA ALA A 721 8.44 69.05 13.27
C ALA A 721 7.09 69.77 13.43
N ASN A 722 6.26 69.85 12.37
CA ASN A 722 4.91 70.39 12.44
C ASN A 722 3.94 69.45 13.18
N GLY A 723 4.05 68.14 12.98
CA GLY A 723 3.22 67.15 13.68
C GLY A 723 3.54 66.97 15.17
N MET A 724 4.74 67.35 15.61
CA MET A 724 5.13 67.25 17.02
C MET A 724 4.36 68.21 17.94
N LYS A 725 3.99 67.72 19.13
CA LYS A 725 3.51 68.56 20.25
C LYS A 725 4.62 69.51 20.71
N HIS A 726 4.26 70.68 21.25
CA HIS A 726 5.22 71.63 21.82
C HIS A 726 6.04 70.97 22.93
N SER A 727 7.35 70.81 22.68
CA SER A 727 8.23 69.93 23.43
C SER A 727 9.70 70.20 23.09
N ASN A 728 10.62 69.68 23.91
CA ASN A 728 12.05 69.72 23.62
C ASN A 728 12.38 69.03 22.28
N ALA A 729 11.68 67.94 21.94
CA ALA A 729 11.85 67.25 20.65
C ALA A 729 11.47 68.13 19.45
N GLN A 730 10.33 68.84 19.52
CA GLN A 730 9.97 69.81 18.47
C GLN A 730 10.99 70.97 18.41
N GLN A 731 11.53 71.39 19.55
CA GLN A 731 12.57 72.42 19.59
C GLN A 731 13.85 71.96 18.86
N ASP A 732 14.39 70.79 19.20
CA ASP A 732 15.58 70.22 18.57
C ASP A 732 15.34 70.02 17.07
N ALA A 733 14.19 69.47 16.68
CA ALA A 733 13.81 69.26 15.29
C ALA A 733 13.73 70.58 14.49
N LEU A 734 13.12 71.64 15.05
CA LEU A 734 13.05 72.95 14.39
C LEU A 734 14.44 73.61 14.27
N TYR A 735 15.32 73.44 15.25
CA TYR A 735 16.69 73.97 15.17
C TYR A 735 17.52 73.25 14.09
N LEU A 736 17.45 71.92 14.04
CA LEU A 736 18.11 71.12 13.00
C LEU A 736 17.56 71.46 11.61
N THR A 737 16.23 71.54 11.47
CA THR A 737 15.54 71.94 10.24
C THR A 737 16.01 73.31 9.73
N ALA A 738 16.13 74.30 10.63
CA ALA A 738 16.65 75.62 10.27
C ALA A 738 18.10 75.57 9.77
N SER A 739 18.95 74.71 10.35
CA SER A 739 20.32 74.53 9.88
C SER A 739 20.42 73.83 8.52
N PHE A 740 19.40 73.05 8.12
CA PHE A 740 19.36 72.40 6.81
C PHE A 740 18.89 73.37 5.73
N PHE A 741 17.83 74.17 5.98
CA PHE A 741 17.49 75.28 5.07
C PHE A 741 18.67 76.24 4.87
N ASP A 742 19.50 76.46 5.89
CA ASP A 742 20.66 77.34 5.77
C ASP A 742 21.79 76.73 4.91
N ARG A 743 21.97 75.40 4.95
CA ARG A 743 22.86 74.65 4.04
C ARG A 743 22.32 74.59 2.61
N ALA A 744 20.99 74.55 2.45
CA ALA A 744 20.33 74.62 1.15
C ALA A 744 20.42 76.02 0.51
N GLY A 745 20.80 77.05 1.27
CA GLY A 745 20.75 78.44 0.84
C GLY A 745 19.35 79.08 0.89
N ASP A 746 18.33 78.37 1.39
CA ASP A 746 17.00 78.94 1.61
C ASP A 746 16.99 79.83 2.88
N ILE A 747 17.48 81.05 2.70
CA ILE A 747 17.47 82.09 3.72
C ILE A 747 16.03 82.42 4.18
N LYS A 748 15.01 82.25 3.33
CA LYS A 748 13.61 82.54 3.66
C LYS A 748 13.05 81.52 4.66
N ASN A 749 13.16 80.22 4.38
CA ASN A 749 12.70 79.18 5.31
C ASN A 749 13.61 79.05 6.52
N THR A 750 14.91 79.37 6.40
CA THR A 750 15.81 79.57 7.56
C THR A 750 15.28 80.65 8.49
N ILE A 751 14.98 81.86 7.96
CA ILE A 751 14.44 82.98 8.76
C ILE A 751 13.09 82.62 9.39
N LEU A 752 12.19 81.94 8.65
CA LEU A 752 10.88 81.53 9.19
C LEU A 752 11.03 80.50 10.32
N THR A 753 11.88 79.49 10.14
CA THR A 753 12.07 78.40 11.11
C THR A 753 12.80 78.89 12.36
N LEU A 754 13.88 79.67 12.21
CA LEU A 754 14.57 80.33 13.34
C LEU A 754 13.63 81.30 14.07
N ARG A 755 12.78 82.08 13.36
CA ARG A 755 11.79 82.98 13.97
C ARG A 755 10.75 82.22 14.79
N ARG A 756 10.27 81.07 14.30
CA ARG A 756 9.36 80.19 15.05
C ARG A 756 10.04 79.66 16.31
N HIS A 757 11.22 79.04 16.18
CA HIS A 757 11.98 78.56 17.34
C HIS A 757 12.22 79.70 18.36
N ALA A 758 12.69 80.87 17.92
CA ALA A 758 13.00 82.00 18.79
C ALA A 758 11.79 82.56 19.56
N ASN A 759 10.60 82.53 18.97
CA ASN A 759 9.39 83.02 19.64
C ASN A 759 8.70 81.95 20.50
N THR A 760 8.80 80.66 20.15
CA THR A 760 8.19 79.55 20.91
C THR A 760 9.08 79.08 22.07
N TYR A 761 10.41 79.01 21.90
CA TYR A 761 11.31 78.34 22.84
C TYR A 761 12.35 79.31 23.46
N SER A 762 12.17 79.63 24.74
CA SER A 762 13.05 80.49 25.56
C SER A 762 14.04 79.72 26.45
N ARG A 763 13.97 78.39 26.45
CA ARG A 763 14.89 77.46 27.11
C ARG A 763 15.35 76.39 26.10
N PRO A 764 16.50 75.72 26.27
CA PRO A 764 17.60 76.11 27.16
C PRO A 764 18.17 77.47 26.72
N PHE A 765 18.55 78.31 27.70
CA PHE A 765 18.81 79.73 27.47
C PHE A 765 19.92 80.00 26.46
N ASN A 766 21.01 79.22 26.47
CA ASN A 766 22.10 79.36 25.51
C ASN A 766 21.63 79.15 24.05
N ARG A 767 20.80 78.13 23.76
CA ARG A 767 20.27 77.91 22.40
C ARG A 767 19.31 79.02 21.99
N HIS A 768 18.51 79.55 22.92
CA HIS A 768 17.66 80.71 22.64
C HIS A 768 18.50 81.94 22.24
N MET A 769 19.62 82.20 22.92
CA MET A 769 20.56 83.28 22.56
C MET A 769 21.23 83.05 21.19
N GLU A 770 21.74 81.85 20.90
CA GLU A 770 22.33 81.56 19.58
C GLU A 770 21.32 81.65 18.44
N VAL A 771 20.08 81.16 18.62
CA VAL A 771 19.04 81.27 17.59
C VAL A 771 18.65 82.72 17.35
N MET A 772 18.59 83.58 18.38
CA MET A 772 18.40 85.02 18.19
C MET A 772 19.59 85.67 17.47
N SER A 773 20.82 85.24 17.75
CA SER A 773 22.04 85.71 17.08
C SER A 773 22.02 85.35 15.59
N GLN A 774 21.87 84.07 15.26
CA GLN A 774 21.75 83.56 13.88
C GLN A 774 20.61 84.27 13.13
N LEU A 775 19.42 84.35 13.72
CA LEU A 775 18.26 85.02 13.13
C LEU A 775 18.54 86.51 12.86
N SER A 776 19.24 87.20 13.76
CA SER A 776 19.65 88.59 13.55
C SER A 776 20.63 88.73 12.38
N GLN A 777 21.61 87.81 12.26
CA GLN A 777 22.56 87.77 11.15
C GLN A 777 21.88 87.51 9.80
N LYS A 778 20.89 86.60 9.74
CA LYS A 778 20.11 86.37 8.51
C LYS A 778 19.31 87.61 8.10
N TYR A 779 18.73 88.38 9.04
CA TYR A 779 18.13 89.68 8.71
C TYR A 779 19.15 90.72 8.23
N LEU A 780 20.37 90.73 8.77
CA LEU A 780 21.43 91.62 8.28
C LEU A 780 21.81 91.29 6.83
N ILE A 781 21.91 90.00 6.48
CA ILE A 781 22.21 89.52 5.12
C ILE A 781 21.11 89.94 4.13
N VAL A 782 19.82 89.83 4.48
CA VAL A 782 18.71 90.29 3.62
C VAL A 782 18.38 91.79 3.78
N ASN A 783 19.31 92.58 4.36
CA ASN A 783 19.20 94.03 4.60
C ASN A 783 17.93 94.49 5.37
N GLU A 784 17.35 93.60 6.18
CA GLU A 784 16.14 93.84 6.98
C GLU A 784 16.48 94.55 8.30
N GLN A 785 17.09 95.74 8.19
CA GLN A 785 17.70 96.47 9.31
C GLN A 785 16.79 96.64 10.53
N ARG A 786 15.50 96.96 10.31
CA ARG A 786 14.52 97.07 11.41
C ARG A 786 14.35 95.77 12.19
N LYS A 787 14.37 94.62 11.48
CA LYS A 787 14.24 93.28 12.08
C LYS A 787 15.55 92.86 12.74
N TYR A 788 16.71 93.15 12.12
CA TYR A 788 18.03 92.96 12.73
C TYR A 788 18.13 93.68 14.09
N ARG A 789 17.87 95.00 14.13
CA ARG A 789 17.92 95.78 15.37
C ARG A 789 16.89 95.34 16.42
N PHE A 790 15.72 94.86 16.02
CA PHE A 790 14.73 94.28 16.95
C PHE A 790 15.29 93.05 17.68
N TRP A 791 15.98 92.14 16.98
CA TRP A 791 16.57 90.96 17.60
C TRP A 791 17.82 91.27 18.44
N LEU A 792 18.62 92.29 18.08
CA LEU A 792 19.66 92.82 18.97
C LEU A 792 19.08 93.31 20.31
N LYS A 793 17.99 94.11 20.28
CA LYS A 793 17.31 94.58 21.51
C LYS A 793 16.70 93.42 22.32
N LYS A 794 16.20 92.37 21.67
CA LYS A 794 15.78 91.14 22.37
C LYS A 794 16.96 90.43 23.04
N MET A 795 18.12 90.29 22.40
CA MET A 795 19.30 89.65 23.01
C MET A 795 19.81 90.41 24.24
N ILE A 796 19.90 91.74 24.16
CA ILE A 796 20.21 92.61 25.30
C ILE A 796 19.25 92.34 26.46
N LYS A 797 17.94 92.47 26.23
CA LYS A 797 16.92 92.27 27.26
C LYS A 797 16.92 90.84 27.82
N ALA A 798 17.15 89.83 26.97
CA ALA A 798 17.17 88.42 27.38
C ALA A 798 18.34 88.12 28.32
N HIS A 799 19.54 88.67 28.06
CA HIS A 799 20.69 88.56 28.95
C HIS A 799 20.50 89.38 30.25
N ASP A 800 20.07 90.64 30.14
CA ASP A 800 19.84 91.52 31.30
C ASP A 800 18.80 90.94 32.29
N SER A 801 17.81 90.20 31.79
CA SER A 801 16.77 89.54 32.59
C SER A 801 17.02 88.05 32.88
N ALA A 802 18.20 87.52 32.55
CA ALA A 802 18.48 86.10 32.71
C ALA A 802 18.69 85.66 34.17
N GLY A 803 19.21 86.55 35.03
CA GLY A 803 19.69 86.19 36.38
C GLY A 803 20.84 85.19 36.30
N ASP A 804 20.83 84.17 37.17
CA ASP A 804 21.89 83.14 37.25
C ASP A 804 22.06 82.30 35.95
N ARG A 805 21.14 82.45 34.99
CA ARG A 805 21.24 81.84 33.65
C ARG A 805 22.16 82.63 32.70
N GLN A 806 22.71 83.78 33.11
CA GLN A 806 23.71 84.51 32.32
C GLN A 806 24.96 83.67 32.10
N THR A 807 25.30 83.43 30.83
CA THR A 807 26.55 82.77 30.42
C THR A 807 27.50 83.74 29.72
N ALA A 808 28.80 83.45 29.73
CA ALA A 808 29.82 84.27 29.05
C ALA A 808 29.48 84.52 27.57
N ARG A 809 28.92 83.53 26.87
CA ARG A 809 28.46 83.68 25.49
C ARG A 809 27.24 84.60 25.37
N SER A 810 26.25 84.48 26.25
CA SER A 810 25.10 85.41 26.27
C SER A 810 25.51 86.86 26.56
N ARG A 811 26.51 87.05 27.43
CA ARG A 811 27.13 88.33 27.79
C ARG A 811 27.86 88.95 26.59
N PHE A 812 28.66 88.15 25.88
CA PHE A 812 29.31 88.55 24.63
C PHE A 812 28.28 89.01 23.57
N LEU A 813 27.21 88.24 23.36
CA LEU A 813 26.14 88.60 22.42
C LEU A 813 25.39 89.88 22.83
N ALA A 814 25.15 90.10 24.13
CA ALA A 814 24.53 91.32 24.65
C ALA A 814 25.45 92.55 24.50
N ALA A 815 26.75 92.41 24.81
CA ALA A 815 27.75 93.47 24.66
C ALA A 815 27.95 93.87 23.20
N HIS A 816 28.10 92.90 22.30
CA HIS A 816 28.13 93.13 20.85
C HIS A 816 26.85 93.85 20.38
N SER A 817 25.67 93.40 20.82
CA SER A 817 24.39 94.01 20.47
C SER A 817 24.28 95.46 20.96
N ALA A 818 24.76 95.76 22.17
CA ALA A 818 24.75 97.09 22.75
C ALA A 818 25.73 98.04 22.04
N LEU A 819 26.91 97.54 21.63
CA LEU A 819 27.90 98.31 20.88
C LEU A 819 27.34 98.89 19.58
N ILE A 820 26.48 98.15 18.86
CA ILE A 820 25.88 98.68 17.63
C ILE A 820 24.97 99.88 17.94
N PHE A 821 24.26 99.89 19.08
CA PHE A 821 23.45 101.03 19.50
C PHE A 821 24.27 102.17 20.10
N ALA A 822 25.41 101.89 20.73
CA ALA A 822 26.34 102.94 21.17
C ALA A 822 26.98 103.67 19.98
N ARG A 823 27.32 102.93 18.92
CA ARG A 823 27.75 103.49 17.63
C ARG A 823 26.68 104.33 16.96
N ASP A 824 25.41 103.90 16.97
CA ASP A 824 24.30 104.74 16.47
C ASP A 824 24.23 106.08 17.23
N ALA A 825 24.26 106.03 18.57
CA ALA A 825 24.19 107.22 19.42
C ALA A 825 25.37 108.17 19.17
N LYS A 826 26.58 107.62 18.99
CA LYS A 826 27.76 108.41 18.60
C LYS A 826 27.57 109.11 17.25
N ILE A 827 27.05 108.42 16.25
CA ILE A 827 26.76 109.02 14.93
C ILE A 827 25.74 110.16 15.08
N ASP A 828 24.70 109.99 15.90
CA ASP A 828 23.75 111.08 16.20
C ASP A 828 24.44 112.27 16.91
N PHE A 829 25.40 112.03 17.81
CA PHE A 829 26.18 113.05 18.52
C PHE A 829 27.17 113.80 17.61
N ASP A 830 27.92 113.09 16.77
CA ASP A 830 28.94 113.63 15.86
C ASP A 830 28.31 114.58 14.82
N ASN A 831 27.08 114.26 14.40
CA ASN A 831 26.27 115.06 13.46
C ASN A 831 25.71 116.37 14.06
N ILE A 832 25.62 116.52 15.39
CA ILE A 832 25.08 117.74 16.01
C ILE A 832 26.18 118.82 16.08
N LYS A 833 26.05 119.87 15.26
CA LYS A 833 26.98 121.01 15.20
C LYS A 833 26.55 122.21 16.04
N LEU A 834 27.53 122.81 16.72
CA LEU A 834 27.34 123.95 17.64
C LEU A 834 27.16 125.27 16.88
N THR A 835 25.90 125.54 16.54
CA THR A 835 25.42 126.66 15.72
C THR A 835 24.62 127.67 16.55
N LEU A 836 24.54 128.92 16.09
CA LEU A 836 23.75 129.97 16.75
C LEU A 836 22.23 129.70 16.65
N PRO A 837 21.43 129.97 17.71
CA PRO A 837 21.84 130.43 19.04
C PRO A 837 22.48 129.29 19.86
N LEU A 838 23.71 129.50 20.34
CA LEU A 838 24.60 128.44 20.85
C LEU A 838 23.94 127.58 21.95
N LYS A 839 23.20 128.19 22.87
CA LYS A 839 22.47 127.46 23.93
C LYS A 839 21.58 126.35 23.36
N ARG A 840 20.85 126.59 22.25
CA ARG A 840 19.94 125.60 21.65
C ARG A 840 20.65 124.49 20.87
N SER A 841 21.89 124.68 20.43
CA SER A 841 22.68 123.61 19.81
C SER A 841 23.44 122.82 20.88
N LEU A 842 24.00 123.50 21.88
CA LEU A 842 24.61 122.91 23.07
C LEU A 842 23.62 122.04 23.85
N ASP A 843 22.43 122.55 24.21
CA ASP A 843 21.35 121.79 24.90
C ASP A 843 21.00 120.46 24.18
N ARG A 844 21.15 120.41 22.85
CA ARG A 844 20.92 119.19 22.05
C ARG A 844 22.16 118.29 22.03
N LYS A 845 23.37 118.85 21.86
CA LYS A 845 24.61 118.08 21.85
C LYS A 845 24.89 117.45 23.22
N THR A 846 24.62 118.15 24.33
CA THR A 846 24.74 117.62 25.71
C THR A 846 23.81 116.44 25.96
N ARG A 847 22.55 116.48 25.50
CA ARG A 847 21.64 115.31 25.63
C ARG A 847 22.08 114.11 24.80
N SER A 848 22.66 114.37 23.61
CA SER A 848 23.19 113.31 22.76
C SER A 848 24.51 112.75 23.31
N LEU A 849 25.34 113.58 23.95
CA LEU A 849 26.50 113.18 24.75
C LEU A 849 26.07 112.26 25.89
N GLU A 850 25.12 112.68 26.74
CA GLU A 850 24.57 111.87 27.84
C GLU A 850 24.08 110.50 27.35
N GLN A 851 23.35 110.45 26.22
CA GLN A 851 22.87 109.21 25.61
C GLN A 851 24.04 108.33 25.10
N THR A 852 25.03 108.93 24.45
CA THR A 852 26.20 108.23 23.91
C THR A 852 27.08 107.66 25.01
N LEU A 853 27.41 108.47 26.03
CA LEU A 853 28.15 108.05 27.22
C LEU A 853 27.41 106.96 27.98
N THR A 854 26.07 107.05 28.11
CA THR A 854 25.25 106.00 28.73
C THR A 854 25.26 104.70 27.93
N ALA A 855 25.21 104.79 26.59
CA ALA A 855 25.25 103.62 25.72
C ALA A 855 26.61 102.91 25.76
N TYR A 856 27.72 103.66 25.69
CA TYR A 856 29.07 103.09 25.83
C TYR A 856 29.31 102.55 27.25
N LYS A 857 28.88 103.26 28.31
CA LYS A 857 28.91 102.71 29.67
C LYS A 857 28.19 101.36 29.76
N LYS A 858 27.00 101.24 29.17
CA LYS A 858 26.25 99.97 29.11
C LYS A 858 26.96 98.87 28.32
N VAL A 859 27.85 99.20 27.38
CA VAL A 859 28.76 98.21 26.75
C VAL A 859 29.84 97.76 27.74
N SER A 860 30.49 98.70 28.44
CA SER A 860 31.54 98.42 29.43
C SER A 860 31.02 97.66 30.66
N ASP A 861 29.77 97.90 31.07
CA ASP A 861 29.10 97.24 32.20
C ASP A 861 29.01 95.72 32.02
N TYR A 862 29.06 95.21 30.78
CA TYR A 862 29.11 93.77 30.50
C TYR A 862 30.47 93.13 30.78
N ARG A 863 31.55 93.91 30.98
CA ARG A 863 32.90 93.42 31.34
C ARG A 863 33.41 92.33 30.40
N VAL A 864 33.30 92.56 29.10
CA VAL A 864 33.92 91.72 28.05
C VAL A 864 35.09 92.52 27.49
N ALA A 865 36.31 92.05 27.70
CA ALA A 865 37.54 92.84 27.51
C ALA A 865 37.54 93.69 26.22
N SER A 866 37.43 93.06 25.05
CA SER A 866 37.44 93.71 23.74
C SER A 866 36.30 94.71 23.46
N PHE A 867 35.21 94.66 24.25
CA PHE A 867 34.12 95.64 24.17
C PHE A 867 34.29 96.75 25.23
N SER A 868 34.88 96.45 26.38
CA SER A 868 35.25 97.43 27.40
C SER A 868 36.42 98.33 26.94
N THR A 869 37.42 97.78 26.26
CA THR A 869 38.54 98.52 25.65
C THR A 869 38.05 99.42 24.52
N GLN A 870 37.24 98.87 23.60
CA GLN A 870 36.59 99.65 22.54
C GLN A 870 35.74 100.78 23.12
N SER A 871 34.91 100.48 24.11
CA SER A 871 34.04 101.48 24.72
C SER A 871 34.83 102.60 25.38
N SER A 872 35.93 102.28 26.06
CA SER A 872 36.82 103.29 26.67
C SER A 872 37.47 104.20 25.61
N TYR A 873 37.95 103.61 24.50
CA TYR A 873 38.47 104.37 23.36
C TYR A 873 37.41 105.26 22.70
N GLU A 874 36.24 104.72 22.38
CA GLU A 874 35.17 105.47 21.69
C GLU A 874 34.61 106.58 22.58
N THR A 875 34.51 106.35 23.90
CA THR A 875 34.13 107.37 24.90
C THR A 875 35.14 108.52 24.92
N ALA A 876 36.45 108.23 24.82
CA ALA A 876 37.46 109.27 24.70
C ALA A 876 37.31 110.06 23.39
N GLN A 877 37.07 109.39 22.25
CA GLN A 877 36.85 110.10 20.98
C GLN A 877 35.59 110.98 21.00
N VAL A 878 34.55 110.59 21.75
CA VAL A 878 33.34 111.41 21.97
C VAL A 878 33.67 112.69 22.75
N TYR A 879 34.53 112.63 23.76
CA TYR A 879 34.99 113.83 24.47
C TYR A 879 35.94 114.70 23.62
N ARG A 880 36.83 114.12 22.82
CA ARG A 880 37.65 114.87 21.84
C ARG A 880 36.77 115.61 20.84
N GLN A 881 35.81 114.91 20.24
CA GLN A 881 34.87 115.50 19.29
C GLN A 881 33.99 116.60 19.93
N LEU A 882 33.77 116.56 21.26
CA LEU A 882 33.13 117.65 21.98
C LEU A 882 34.05 118.89 22.11
N ALA A 883 35.32 118.70 22.49
CA ALA A 883 36.31 119.76 22.52
C ALA A 883 36.51 120.39 21.13
N ASP A 884 36.65 119.56 20.09
CA ASP A 884 36.73 119.98 18.68
C ASP A 884 35.48 120.79 18.26
N ASP A 885 34.26 120.30 18.54
CA ASP A 885 33.03 121.03 18.16
C ASP A 885 32.80 122.30 19.01
N LEU A 886 33.38 122.41 20.22
CA LEU A 886 33.40 123.64 21.04
C LEU A 886 34.35 124.67 20.41
N MET A 887 35.60 124.30 20.14
CA MET A 887 36.58 125.16 19.48
C MET A 887 36.14 125.60 18.07
N ASN A 888 35.40 124.74 17.36
CA ASN A 888 34.83 125.05 16.04
C ASN A 888 33.39 125.61 16.10
N SER A 889 32.87 125.98 17.29
CA SER A 889 31.51 126.51 17.44
C SER A 889 31.33 127.88 16.77
N GLN A 890 30.09 128.21 16.37
CA GLN A 890 29.81 129.50 15.74
C GLN A 890 29.91 130.66 16.74
N ARG A 891 30.88 131.56 16.49
CA ARG A 891 31.06 132.80 17.27
C ARG A 891 29.87 133.76 17.10
N PRO A 892 29.46 134.51 18.15
CA PRO A 892 28.50 135.60 18.04
C PRO A 892 28.91 136.66 17.01
N LYS A 893 27.92 137.29 16.36
CA LYS A 893 28.17 138.41 15.42
C LYS A 893 28.38 139.71 16.19
N GLY A 894 29.38 140.50 15.80
CA GLY A 894 29.64 141.84 16.34
C GLY A 894 30.68 141.91 17.46
N LEU A 895 31.49 140.85 17.64
CA LEU A 895 32.74 140.93 18.40
C LEU A 895 33.78 141.73 17.60
N ASP A 896 34.58 142.55 18.29
CA ASP A 896 35.84 143.08 17.74
C ASP A 896 36.99 142.07 17.90
N GLU A 897 38.20 142.43 17.44
CA GLU A 897 39.36 141.52 17.42
C GLU A 897 39.76 141.03 18.82
N LEU A 898 39.74 141.93 19.82
CA LEU A 898 40.06 141.59 21.21
C LEU A 898 38.95 140.78 21.88
N ALA A 899 37.68 141.11 21.62
CA ALA A 899 36.53 140.36 22.11
C ALA A 899 36.39 138.98 21.43
N LEU A 900 36.89 138.82 20.21
CA LEU A 900 37.00 137.54 19.51
C LEU A 900 38.11 136.68 20.11
N GLU A 901 39.31 137.23 20.32
CA GLU A 901 40.42 136.54 21.00
C GLU A 901 40.01 136.08 22.42
N GLN A 902 39.39 136.95 23.21
CA GLN A 902 38.86 136.60 24.54
C GLN A 902 37.75 135.53 24.48
N TYR A 903 36.93 135.52 23.42
CA TYR A 903 35.90 134.49 23.23
C TYR A 903 36.49 133.14 22.80
N ASP A 904 37.55 133.15 21.98
CA ASP A 904 38.25 131.93 21.58
C ASP A 904 39.08 131.34 22.73
N ILE A 905 39.70 132.17 23.57
CA ILE A 905 40.30 131.75 24.86
C ILE A 905 39.22 131.13 25.78
N LEU A 906 38.04 131.75 25.88
CA LEU A 906 36.93 131.18 26.66
C LEU A 906 36.47 129.83 26.09
N LEU A 907 36.45 129.64 24.76
CA LEU A 907 36.18 128.34 24.16
C LEU A 907 37.26 127.31 24.50
N GLU A 908 38.53 127.71 24.55
CA GLU A 908 39.66 126.85 24.95
C GLU A 908 39.52 126.42 26.43
N GLU A 909 39.23 127.36 27.34
CA GLU A 909 38.94 127.07 28.75
C GLU A 909 37.75 126.12 28.94
N GLN A 910 36.73 126.18 28.07
CA GLN A 910 35.58 125.27 28.12
C GLN A 910 35.83 123.93 27.40
N ALA A 911 36.77 123.86 26.46
CA ALA A 911 37.11 122.64 25.73
C ALA A 911 38.12 121.76 26.48
N TYR A 912 39.11 122.39 27.12
CA TYR A 912 40.23 121.73 27.82
C TYR A 912 39.81 120.62 28.81
N PRO A 913 38.76 120.80 29.66
CA PRO A 913 38.33 119.74 30.59
C PRO A 913 37.83 118.46 29.92
N PHE A 914 37.39 118.53 28.65
CA PHE A 914 36.96 117.37 27.88
C PHE A 914 38.14 116.69 27.18
N GLU A 915 39.16 117.45 26.75
CA GLU A 915 40.41 116.86 26.25
C GLU A 915 41.15 116.12 27.38
N ASP A 916 41.24 116.69 28.58
CA ASP A 916 41.75 116.01 29.77
C ASP A 916 40.99 114.70 30.07
N GLN A 917 39.64 114.72 30.01
CA GLN A 917 38.83 113.51 30.20
C GLN A 917 39.08 112.45 29.13
N ALA A 918 39.30 112.86 27.87
CA ALA A 918 39.69 111.95 26.81
C ALA A 918 41.09 111.34 27.07
N ILE A 919 42.08 112.16 27.43
CA ILE A 919 43.44 111.71 27.77
C ILE A 919 43.39 110.69 28.92
N VAL A 920 42.67 110.98 30.00
CA VAL A 920 42.53 110.08 31.16
C VAL A 920 41.92 108.73 30.76
N LEU A 921 40.91 108.70 29.87
CA LEU A 921 40.31 107.47 29.36
C LEU A 921 41.26 106.68 28.45
N LEU A 922 41.97 107.36 27.54
CA LEU A 922 42.95 106.74 26.66
C LEU A 922 44.13 106.16 27.46
N GLU A 923 44.61 106.88 28.48
CA GLU A 923 45.64 106.39 29.39
C GLU A 923 45.17 105.19 30.21
N THR A 924 43.91 105.20 30.65
CA THR A 924 43.32 104.08 31.40
C THR A 924 43.23 102.83 30.52
N ASN A 925 42.88 102.99 29.24
CA ASN A 925 42.87 101.90 28.27
C ASN A 925 44.30 101.40 27.97
N ALA A 926 45.24 102.31 27.74
CA ALA A 926 46.66 101.99 27.51
C ALA A 926 47.30 101.25 28.70
N LYS A 927 46.90 101.55 29.95
CA LYS A 927 47.37 100.85 31.17
C LYS A 927 46.95 99.38 31.24
N LEU A 928 45.97 98.92 30.44
CA LEU A 928 45.58 97.50 30.39
C LEU A 928 46.65 96.59 29.75
N THR A 929 47.61 97.17 29.01
CA THR A 929 48.78 96.45 28.51
C THR A 929 49.59 95.78 29.63
N SER A 930 49.75 96.43 30.79
CA SER A 930 50.42 95.84 31.96
C SER A 930 49.63 94.73 32.65
N GLN A 931 48.41 94.46 32.18
CA GLN A 931 47.54 93.36 32.63
C GLN A 931 47.43 92.25 31.57
N GLY A 932 48.31 92.26 30.55
CA GLY A 932 48.34 91.28 29.47
C GLY A 932 47.28 91.47 28.38
N LEU A 933 46.57 92.61 28.36
CA LEU A 933 45.56 92.91 27.33
C LEU A 933 46.15 93.78 26.21
N TYR A 934 46.40 93.13 25.05
CA TYR A 934 46.75 93.66 23.72
C TYR A 934 45.56 93.69 22.74
N ASP A 935 44.93 94.82 22.36
CA ASP A 935 43.94 94.82 21.26
C ASP A 935 43.93 96.10 20.39
N GLU A 936 43.19 96.06 19.28
CA GLU A 936 43.03 97.14 18.28
C GLU A 936 42.62 98.49 18.92
N TRP A 937 41.89 98.47 20.04
CA TRP A 937 41.38 99.68 20.69
C TRP A 937 42.36 100.22 21.72
N ILE A 938 43.15 99.35 22.35
CA ILE A 938 44.32 99.73 23.15
C ILE A 938 45.41 100.33 22.22
N GLU A 939 45.67 99.70 21.08
CA GLU A 939 46.58 100.21 20.04
C GLU A 939 46.13 101.59 19.55
N LYS A 940 44.85 101.75 19.17
CA LYS A 940 44.29 103.06 18.79
C LYS A 940 44.33 104.09 19.93
N SER A 941 44.19 103.66 21.19
CA SER A 941 44.37 104.55 22.34
C SER A 941 45.81 105.06 22.44
N LEU A 942 46.80 104.18 22.30
CA LEU A 942 48.22 104.54 22.27
C LEU A 942 48.53 105.47 21.08
N MET A 943 48.05 105.16 19.87
CA MET A 943 48.18 106.03 18.70
C MET A 943 47.58 107.42 18.91
N THR A 944 46.43 107.53 19.59
CA THR A 944 45.83 108.84 19.91
C THR A 944 46.68 109.59 20.95
N LEU A 945 47.17 108.91 21.99
CA LEU A 945 48.05 109.51 23.00
C LEU A 945 49.38 110.01 22.42
N ARG A 946 49.91 109.36 21.36
CA ARG A 946 51.10 109.85 20.62
C ARG A 946 50.85 111.21 19.96
N GLN A 947 49.61 111.51 19.56
CA GLN A 947 49.23 112.79 18.96
C GLN A 947 49.01 113.88 20.03
N LEU A 948 48.30 113.56 21.11
CA LEU A 948 47.96 114.53 22.16
C LEU A 948 49.13 114.83 23.11
N LEU A 949 49.90 113.80 23.50
CA LEU A 949 50.99 113.87 24.47
C LEU A 949 52.29 113.26 23.92
N PRO A 950 52.84 113.79 22.80
CA PRO A 950 53.98 113.20 22.10
C PRO A 950 55.20 113.02 23.00
N GLY A 951 55.53 113.99 23.86
CA GLY A 951 56.67 113.91 24.79
C GLY A 951 56.59 112.76 25.80
N ARG A 952 55.39 112.23 26.07
CA ARG A 952 55.18 111.10 26.98
C ARG A 952 55.06 109.76 26.24
N TYR A 953 54.32 109.76 25.13
CA TYR A 953 53.85 108.54 24.45
C TYR A 953 54.48 108.26 23.08
N ASN A 954 55.12 109.21 22.41
CA ASN A 954 55.74 108.99 21.09
C ASN A 954 57.06 108.21 21.20
N LYS A 955 56.93 106.91 21.48
CA LYS A 955 58.01 105.95 21.71
C LYS A 955 57.75 104.69 20.88
N LEU A 956 58.81 103.96 20.55
CA LEU A 956 58.71 102.65 19.91
C LEU A 956 58.25 101.62 20.94
N GLU A 957 57.20 100.87 20.61
CA GLU A 957 56.67 99.78 21.44
C GLU A 957 57.39 98.47 21.10
N THR A 958 58.00 97.85 22.12
CA THR A 958 58.63 96.53 22.03
C THR A 958 57.69 95.48 22.63
N ILE A 959 57.19 94.56 21.81
CA ILE A 959 56.38 93.43 22.28
C ILE A 959 57.32 92.32 22.74
N GLU A 960 57.54 92.22 24.05
CA GLU A 960 58.23 91.09 24.66
C GLU A 960 57.24 89.93 24.79
N ARG A 961 57.56 88.78 24.17
CA ARG A 961 56.75 87.55 24.27
C ARG A 961 57.38 86.66 25.33
N ASP A 962 56.75 86.59 26.51
CA ASP A 962 57.01 85.49 27.43
C ASP A 962 56.70 84.16 26.72
N ALA A 963 57.63 83.22 26.82
CA ALA A 963 57.49 81.86 26.30
C ALA A 963 57.15 80.90 27.44
N ASP A 964 56.14 80.06 27.20
CA ASP A 964 55.82 78.82 27.91
C ASP A 964 55.97 78.81 29.45
N VAL A 965 54.90 79.21 30.15
CA VAL A 965 54.58 78.62 31.47
C VAL A 965 53.41 77.66 31.28
N ILE A 966 53.73 76.36 31.26
CA ILE A 966 52.78 75.26 31.18
C ILE A 966 52.12 75.06 32.56
N TYR A 967 50.78 75.04 32.62
CA TYR A 967 49.96 74.07 33.37
C TYR A 967 48.47 74.16 33.00
#